data_AF-A0A6J5X057-F1
#
_entry.id   AF-A0A6J5X057-F1
#
_cell.length_a   1.000
_cell.length_b   1.000
_cell.length_c   1.000
_cell.angle_alpha   90.00
_cell.angle_beta   90.00
_cell.angle_gamma   90.00
#
_symmetry.space_group_name_H-M   'P 1'
#
loop_
_entity.id
_entity.type
_entity.pdbx_description
1 polymer ?
#
loop_
_entity_poly.entity_id
_entity_poly.type
_entity_poly.pdbx_seq_one_letter_code
_entity_poly.pdbx_strand_id
1 'polypeptide(L)'
;MSITGSPTTSTVDCAYQRSDSTALAAVAAAVDQLHQRLSSKRKLDDYGGPTFSDDEDDAVLSDLVHVRMRKDEPNAVDSSSNGAANPPHSSGNTDHLNSRVPNARSTSHGESTHPESTRSRAMLQFFIRTMSGGNNLVIQAYAHDTVKSLHERIQTITGIPVFEQRLIYRGKQLQWEQSLAECSIQNDASLQLVGRLRSTDHPQAWQVLEDIVTTAFRLCRGEVVHEPSKYIKSRMSQYLAMAQKEKNDSGVSHLQVFVPSSAPLALLMLYVSPLPGNKTVAETSIKYFLNSYSTLLPKHLHNHCAPIVLEFCKFLRRLGQEDPLYLLCRSALGSLLENVGNLQDSESVEGLIGGLKEISPFVSELATILSRDLLLSMEFPTCGRPMSDDVSDFKAFLLPLRTAVEQQVRFKGPISASLKGKACKHPLYGEEIELLRVIQADLLLKMDECLGKMGESLAGKGKGEGDIVHSGWSQYLAILKELSGICILYQGGEEQLKNILRLRRPSLCALVVKCAKRSDDHQWLIQHKDVLDFESRRHLAMMMFPDVKEDYEELHEMLIDRSQLLAESFEYIGRAEPESLHGGLFMEFKNEEATGPGVLREWFFLVCQAIFNPQNALFVACPHDHRRFYPNPASKVDPLHLEYFTFAGRVIALALMHKVQVGIVFDRVFFQQLAGTLNLSLEDIRDADPLLYNSCKQILEMDAEFIDSDALGLTFVREVEELGARKTVELCPGGKSKIVNSKNREEYVNYLIQHRFVTSISEQVSQFAQGFADILCSSRIQSFFFQTLELEDLDWMLHGSESAISVEDWKAHTEYNGYKETDPQILWFWQIVGEMSAEQKKVLLFFWTSVKYLPVEGFSGLASRLYIYKSSEPYSRLPSSHTCFYRLCFPTYPSMAVMQDRLNIITQEHVGSSFGTW
;
A
#
# COMPACT_ATOMS: atom_id res chain seq x y z
N MET A 1 13.93 -8.41 -61.36
CA MET A 1 15.36 -8.16 -61.64
C MET A 1 15.93 -7.40 -60.45
N SER A 2 16.75 -8.09 -59.68
CA SER A 2 17.57 -7.56 -58.60
C SER A 2 18.60 -6.57 -59.15
N ILE A 3 18.97 -5.54 -58.39
CA ILE A 3 20.35 -5.12 -58.12
C ILE A 3 20.35 -4.08 -56.98
N THR A 4 21.34 -4.30 -56.13
CA THR A 4 21.80 -3.71 -54.87
C THR A 4 22.26 -2.25 -54.95
N GLY A 5 22.15 -1.51 -53.82
CA GLY A 5 22.86 -0.25 -53.59
C GLY A 5 22.59 0.35 -52.20
N SER A 6 23.52 0.14 -51.28
CA SER A 6 23.58 0.62 -49.88
C SER A 6 23.72 2.15 -49.74
N PRO A 7 23.42 2.71 -48.54
CA PRO A 7 23.16 4.14 -48.34
C PRO A 7 24.40 4.98 -48.00
N THR A 8 24.34 6.25 -48.34
CA THR A 8 25.29 7.31 -48.00
C THR A 8 25.07 7.83 -46.58
N THR A 9 26.07 7.66 -45.71
CA THR A 9 26.19 8.34 -44.41
C THR A 9 26.61 9.79 -44.61
N SER A 10 25.74 10.75 -44.26
CA SER A 10 26.07 12.16 -44.08
C SER A 10 26.15 12.50 -42.59
N THR A 11 27.33 12.95 -42.18
CA THR A 11 27.71 13.38 -40.84
C THR A 11 26.90 14.58 -40.33
N VAL A 12 26.20 14.39 -39.22
CA VAL A 12 25.81 15.45 -38.28
C VAL A 12 26.07 14.89 -36.89
N ASP A 13 27.16 15.31 -36.23
CA ASP A 13 27.21 15.43 -34.77
C ASP A 13 28.55 16.03 -34.34
N CYS A 14 28.55 17.35 -34.15
CA CYS A 14 29.59 18.11 -33.47
C CYS A 14 28.90 19.00 -32.43
N ALA A 15 28.24 18.37 -31.45
CA ALA A 15 27.62 19.06 -30.31
C ALA A 15 27.79 18.34 -28.96
N TYR A 16 28.25 17.07 -28.94
CA TYR A 16 28.37 16.27 -27.71
C TYR A 16 29.69 16.44 -26.92
N GLN A 17 30.67 17.17 -27.44
CA GLN A 17 31.97 17.35 -26.74
C GLN A 17 32.06 18.60 -25.85
N ARG A 18 31.00 19.42 -25.74
CA ARG A 18 31.03 20.66 -24.94
C ARG A 18 30.44 20.54 -23.52
N SER A 19 29.63 19.52 -23.22
CA SER A 19 29.03 19.31 -21.89
C SER A 19 29.94 18.54 -20.92
N ASP A 20 30.76 17.60 -21.42
CA ASP A 20 31.72 16.85 -20.59
C ASP A 20 32.82 17.75 -20.02
N SER A 21 33.22 18.79 -20.75
CA SER A 21 34.31 19.69 -20.31
C SER A 21 33.92 20.56 -19.12
N THR A 22 32.63 20.86 -18.93
CA THR A 22 32.15 21.72 -17.85
C THR A 22 32.06 20.98 -16.51
N ALA A 23 31.68 19.70 -16.53
CA ALA A 23 31.68 18.83 -15.36
C ALA A 23 33.12 18.47 -14.93
N LEU A 24 34.00 18.16 -15.88
CA LEU A 24 35.43 17.92 -15.63
C LEU A 24 36.16 19.17 -15.09
N ALA A 25 35.78 20.38 -15.55
CA ALA A 25 36.35 21.64 -15.05
C ALA A 25 35.93 21.95 -13.60
N ALA A 26 34.69 21.63 -13.21
CA ALA A 26 34.22 21.76 -11.83
C ALA A 26 34.90 20.76 -10.88
N VAL A 27 35.17 19.54 -11.37
CA VAL A 27 35.89 18.49 -10.62
C VAL A 27 37.37 18.82 -10.45
N ALA A 28 38.03 19.39 -11.48
CA ALA A 28 39.41 19.87 -11.38
C ALA A 28 39.56 20.99 -10.33
N ALA A 29 38.61 21.93 -10.29
CA ALA A 29 38.58 23.00 -9.28
C ALA A 29 38.35 22.49 -7.84
N ALA A 30 37.58 21.40 -7.67
CA ALA A 30 37.34 20.76 -6.37
C ALA A 30 38.53 19.91 -5.90
N VAL A 31 39.29 19.30 -6.82
CA VAL A 31 40.50 18.50 -6.51
C VAL A 31 41.65 19.38 -6.04
N ASP A 32 41.84 20.56 -6.65
CA ASP A 32 42.87 21.53 -6.23
C ASP A 32 42.54 22.20 -4.87
N GLN A 33 41.27 22.58 -4.64
CA GLN A 33 40.84 23.16 -3.36
C GLN A 33 41.03 22.20 -2.17
N LEU A 34 41.02 20.90 -2.41
CA LEU A 34 41.11 19.93 -1.33
C LEU A 34 42.54 19.42 -1.10
N HIS A 35 43.44 19.56 -2.09
CA HIS A 35 44.87 19.26 -1.96
C HIS A 35 45.55 20.04 -0.82
N GLN A 36 45.07 21.25 -0.55
CA GLN A 36 45.57 22.10 0.53
C GLN A 36 44.99 21.77 1.92
N ARG A 37 43.80 21.15 2.03
CA ARG A 37 43.17 20.78 3.32
C ARG A 37 43.90 19.68 4.10
N LEU A 38 44.53 18.72 3.41
CA LEU A 38 45.11 17.53 4.06
C LEU A 38 46.57 17.73 4.52
N SER A 39 47.27 18.71 3.98
CA SER A 39 48.67 19.02 4.35
C SER A 39 48.78 19.67 5.75
N SER A 40 47.73 20.36 6.21
CA SER A 40 47.72 21.10 7.48
C SER A 40 47.40 20.26 8.71
N LYS A 41 46.79 19.06 8.58
CA LYS A 41 46.47 18.16 9.71
C LYS A 41 47.63 17.26 10.16
N ARG A 42 48.60 16.91 9.29
CA ARG A 42 49.65 15.90 9.60
C ARG A 42 50.84 16.39 10.45
N LYS A 43 50.89 17.64 10.91
CA LYS A 43 52.08 18.19 11.61
C LYS A 43 51.94 18.36 13.14
N LEU A 44 50.88 17.84 13.77
CA LEU A 44 50.66 18.02 15.21
C LEU A 44 50.93 16.78 16.09
N ASP A 45 51.19 15.61 15.51
CA ASP A 45 51.26 14.34 16.27
C ASP A 45 52.68 13.75 16.44
N ASP A 46 53.75 14.50 16.17
CA ASP A 46 55.10 13.95 16.18
C ASP A 46 55.98 14.64 17.25
N TYR A 47 55.91 14.17 18.50
CA TYR A 47 57.00 14.25 19.49
C TYR A 47 56.78 13.25 20.64
N GLY A 48 57.58 12.17 20.66
CA GLY A 48 57.94 11.43 21.88
C GLY A 48 57.66 9.92 21.90
N GLY A 49 58.60 9.10 21.41
CA GLY A 49 58.77 7.70 21.83
C GLY A 49 59.63 7.58 23.10
N PRO A 50 59.74 6.40 23.76
CA PRO A 50 60.49 5.30 23.16
C PRO A 50 59.96 3.86 23.40
N THR A 51 60.62 2.93 22.71
CA THR A 51 60.47 1.47 22.54
C THR A 51 60.85 0.59 23.75
N PHE A 52 60.11 -0.50 24.05
CA PHE A 52 60.48 -1.95 23.88
C PHE A 52 59.62 -2.93 24.75
N SER A 53 59.22 -4.04 24.11
CA SER A 53 59.00 -5.45 24.54
C SER A 53 58.18 -5.86 25.79
N ASP A 54 57.18 -6.73 25.50
CA ASP A 54 56.75 -8.02 26.08
C ASP A 54 56.52 -8.26 27.60
N ASP A 55 55.48 -9.08 27.81
CA ASP A 55 55.12 -9.97 28.93
C ASP A 55 54.07 -9.57 29.99
N GLU A 56 53.48 -10.64 30.54
CA GLU A 56 52.14 -10.90 31.05
C GLU A 56 51.81 -10.42 32.50
N ASP A 57 50.51 -10.47 32.78
CA ASP A 57 49.83 -10.79 34.05
C ASP A 57 49.77 -9.84 35.27
N ASP A 58 48.53 -9.79 35.77
CA ASP A 58 48.04 -9.74 37.15
C ASP A 58 47.91 -8.45 37.99
N ALA A 59 46.94 -8.56 38.89
CA ALA A 59 46.13 -7.52 39.51
C ALA A 59 46.62 -6.96 40.87
N VAL A 60 45.91 -5.91 41.32
CA VAL A 60 45.61 -5.47 42.71
C VAL A 60 46.35 -4.24 43.32
N LEU A 61 45.55 -3.17 43.47
CA LEU A 61 45.40 -2.10 44.50
C LEU A 61 46.49 -1.07 44.95
N SER A 62 46.01 0.19 45.02
CA SER A 62 46.31 1.32 45.95
C SER A 62 47.73 1.90 45.94
N ASP A 63 48.04 3.20 46.04
CA ASP A 63 47.43 4.42 46.60
C ASP A 63 48.45 5.57 46.22
N LEU A 64 48.16 6.79 45.74
CA LEU A 64 47.82 8.02 46.48
C LEU A 64 48.10 9.30 45.62
N VAL A 65 47.17 10.28 45.72
CA VAL A 65 47.32 11.77 45.77
C VAL A 65 47.51 12.64 44.50
N HIS A 66 46.38 13.27 44.16
CA HIS A 66 46.04 14.66 43.76
C HIS A 66 47.09 15.78 43.53
N VAL A 67 46.83 16.59 42.48
CA VAL A 67 46.68 18.08 42.57
C VAL A 67 45.56 18.57 41.64
N ARG A 68 44.56 19.27 42.19
CA ARG A 68 43.47 19.96 41.46
C ARG A 68 43.34 21.36 42.05
N MET A 69 43.43 22.41 41.23
CA MET A 69 43.25 23.80 41.67
C MET A 69 41.81 24.30 41.43
N ARG A 70 41.33 25.04 42.44
CA ARG A 70 39.95 25.50 42.70
C ARG A 70 39.59 26.77 41.92
N LYS A 71 38.28 27.00 41.81
CA LYS A 71 37.63 28.28 41.47
C LYS A 71 36.95 28.80 42.74
N ASP A 72 37.25 30.03 43.13
CA ASP A 72 36.68 30.70 44.30
C ASP A 72 35.37 31.44 43.97
N GLU A 73 34.40 31.35 44.87
CA GLU A 73 33.38 32.37 45.17
C GLU A 73 33.43 32.67 46.68
N PRO A 74 33.11 33.89 47.15
CA PRO A 74 33.07 34.19 48.57
C PRO A 74 31.66 34.04 49.18
N ASN A 75 31.64 33.48 50.39
CA ASN A 75 30.50 33.26 51.30
C ASN A 75 30.00 34.52 52.02
N ALA A 76 28.71 34.50 52.41
CA ALA A 76 28.19 34.84 53.76
C ALA A 76 26.66 34.55 53.78
N VAL A 77 26.22 33.40 54.29
CA VAL A 77 25.82 33.05 55.67
C VAL A 77 24.54 33.75 56.19
N ASP A 78 23.50 32.91 56.23
CA ASP A 78 22.42 32.72 57.20
C ASP A 78 21.48 33.85 57.64
N SER A 79 20.20 33.51 57.53
CA SER A 79 19.06 34.22 58.13
C SER A 79 18.58 33.47 59.38
N SER A 80 18.16 34.25 60.38
CA SER A 80 17.25 33.80 61.43
C SER A 80 16.06 34.76 61.54
N SER A 81 14.88 34.14 61.68
CA SER A 81 13.64 34.62 62.32
C SER A 81 12.78 35.77 61.76
N ASN A 82 11.52 35.40 61.54
CA ASN A 82 10.24 36.07 61.90
C ASN A 82 9.82 37.42 61.28
N GLY A 83 8.57 37.42 60.77
CA GLY A 83 7.58 38.45 61.15
C GLY A 83 6.93 39.26 60.02
N ALA A 84 5.70 38.87 59.69
CA ALA A 84 4.57 39.60 59.07
C ALA A 84 4.67 41.12 58.80
N ALA A 85 4.19 41.55 57.60
CA ALA A 85 3.00 42.42 57.40
C ALA A 85 2.91 42.95 55.95
N ASN A 86 1.69 42.93 55.37
CA ASN A 86 1.28 43.55 54.09
C ASN A 86 1.05 45.09 54.25
N PRO A 87 0.42 45.82 53.28
CA PRO A 87 0.96 46.61 52.14
C PRO A 87 0.48 48.09 52.26
N PRO A 88 -0.06 48.86 51.27
CA PRO A 88 0.14 49.07 49.81
C PRO A 88 0.27 50.60 49.42
N HIS A 89 -0.04 50.93 48.15
CA HIS A 89 -0.39 52.26 47.53
C HIS A 89 0.75 53.07 46.89
N SER A 90 0.61 53.81 45.77
CA SER A 90 -0.47 54.06 44.77
C SER A 90 0.03 55.08 43.72
N SER A 91 -0.48 54.99 42.47
CA SER A 91 -0.90 56.08 41.53
C SER A 91 0.00 57.31 41.26
N GLY A 92 0.11 57.88 40.05
CA GLY A 92 -0.61 57.67 38.79
C GLY A 92 -0.31 58.81 37.78
N ASN A 93 -0.84 58.64 36.54
CA ASN A 93 -1.39 59.64 35.59
C ASN A 93 -0.46 60.79 35.07
N THR A 94 -0.49 61.27 33.81
CA THR A 94 -1.44 61.23 32.66
C THR A 94 -0.80 61.98 31.45
N ASP A 95 -1.16 61.59 30.21
CA ASP A 95 -1.59 62.41 29.02
C ASP A 95 -0.75 63.62 28.52
N HIS A 96 -0.72 64.07 27.25
CA HIS A 96 -1.22 63.72 25.91
C HIS A 96 -0.65 64.76 24.88
N LEU A 97 -0.65 64.40 23.58
CA LEU A 97 -0.88 65.26 22.37
C LEU A 97 0.19 66.19 21.72
N ASN A 98 0.62 65.76 20.51
CA ASN A 98 0.61 66.40 19.16
C ASN A 98 0.99 67.88 18.84
N SER A 99 1.95 67.98 17.90
CA SER A 99 1.96 68.72 16.61
C SER A 99 2.53 70.16 16.46
N ARG A 100 3.28 70.31 15.34
CA ARG A 100 3.52 71.50 14.44
C ARG A 100 4.56 72.60 14.80
N VAL A 101 5.74 72.51 14.15
CA VAL A 101 6.44 73.44 13.18
C VAL A 101 5.92 74.91 13.13
N PRO A 102 6.74 76.01 13.00
CA PRO A 102 7.66 76.26 11.86
C PRO A 102 8.89 77.22 11.98
N ASN A 103 9.78 77.14 10.95
CA ASN A 103 10.55 78.18 10.20
C ASN A 103 11.32 79.30 10.94
N ALA A 104 12.39 79.93 10.44
CA ALA A 104 13.25 79.86 9.24
C ALA A 104 14.37 80.93 9.39
N ARG A 105 15.50 80.77 8.66
CA ARG A 105 16.15 81.79 7.81
C ARG A 105 17.50 81.23 7.32
N SER A 106 17.62 80.80 6.06
CA SER A 106 17.78 81.57 4.79
C SER A 106 19.27 81.71 4.42
N THR A 107 19.69 80.93 3.40
CA THR A 107 20.14 81.36 2.05
C THR A 107 21.66 81.53 1.98
N SER A 108 22.41 81.05 0.98
CA SER A 108 22.12 80.86 -0.45
C SER A 108 23.19 80.03 -1.18
N HIS A 109 22.74 79.30 -2.21
CA HIS A 109 23.34 79.05 -3.54
C HIS A 109 24.72 78.38 -3.71
N GLY A 110 24.73 77.39 -4.61
CA GLY A 110 25.87 77.09 -5.48
C GLY A 110 26.01 75.61 -5.84
N GLU A 111 25.28 75.15 -6.85
CA GLU A 111 25.64 73.92 -7.57
C GLU A 111 26.97 74.14 -8.30
N SER A 112 27.96 73.28 -8.03
CA SER A 112 28.96 72.90 -9.02
C SER A 112 29.57 71.55 -8.65
N THR A 113 29.32 70.57 -9.52
CA THR A 113 30.24 69.50 -9.92
C THR A 113 31.65 69.60 -9.31
N HIS A 114 31.94 68.74 -8.34
CA HIS A 114 33.31 68.42 -7.97
C HIS A 114 33.75 67.13 -8.66
N PRO A 115 34.91 67.15 -9.36
CA PRO A 115 35.46 65.98 -10.01
C PRO A 115 36.08 65.04 -8.99
N GLU A 116 36.06 63.75 -9.31
CA GLU A 116 36.94 62.76 -8.72
C GLU A 116 38.37 63.31 -8.61
N SER A 117 38.90 63.33 -7.39
CA SER A 117 40.34 63.32 -7.17
C SER A 117 40.66 62.28 -6.10
N THR A 118 40.92 61.07 -6.60
CA THR A 118 42.12 60.29 -6.24
C THR A 118 42.43 60.22 -4.74
N ARG A 119 41.54 59.60 -3.96
CA ARG A 119 42.00 58.91 -2.75
C ARG A 119 42.87 57.75 -3.20
N SER A 120 44.16 57.90 -2.92
CA SER A 120 45.22 56.94 -3.10
C SER A 120 44.71 55.52 -2.88
N ARG A 121 44.74 54.69 -3.94
CA ARG A 121 44.57 53.23 -3.86
C ARG A 121 45.73 52.66 -3.06
N ALA A 122 45.70 52.84 -1.74
CA ALA A 122 46.65 52.21 -0.84
C ALA A 122 46.25 50.73 -0.77
N MET A 123 46.82 49.95 -1.68
CA MET A 123 46.77 48.51 -1.61
C MET A 123 47.52 48.10 -0.35
N LEU A 124 46.80 47.46 0.58
CA LEU A 124 47.36 46.94 1.80
C LEU A 124 48.01 45.60 1.49
N GLN A 125 49.26 45.39 1.90
CA GLN A 125 49.92 44.11 1.91
C GLN A 125 50.14 43.68 3.36
N PHE A 126 49.54 42.56 3.76
CA PHE A 126 49.64 42.04 5.12
C PHE A 126 49.78 40.52 5.10
N PHE A 127 50.15 39.97 6.25
CA PHE A 127 50.48 38.56 6.43
C PHE A 127 49.38 37.84 7.21
N ILE A 128 48.99 36.65 6.76
CA ILE A 128 48.12 35.76 7.52
C ILE A 128 48.90 34.51 7.89
N ARG A 129 49.15 34.32 9.18
CA ARG A 129 49.83 33.15 9.73
C ARG A 129 48.88 31.96 9.73
N THR A 130 49.28 30.87 9.08
CA THR A 130 48.47 29.66 8.96
C THR A 130 48.55 28.76 10.20
N MET A 131 47.56 27.86 10.34
CA MET A 131 47.43 26.91 11.45
C MET A 131 48.61 25.95 11.65
N SER A 132 49.40 25.69 10.62
CA SER A 132 50.51 24.72 10.63
C SER A 132 51.85 25.31 11.12
N GLY A 133 51.82 26.49 11.75
CA GLY A 133 52.93 27.08 12.50
C GLY A 133 54.05 27.71 11.66
N GLY A 134 54.19 27.34 10.38
CA GLY A 134 55.38 27.67 9.56
C GLY A 134 55.18 28.59 8.35
N ASN A 135 53.94 28.80 7.86
CA ASN A 135 53.73 29.54 6.60
C ASN A 135 52.91 30.82 6.81
N ASN A 136 53.36 31.94 6.24
CA ASN A 136 52.63 33.21 6.20
C ASN A 136 52.11 33.45 4.78
N LEU A 137 50.80 33.66 4.64
CA LEU A 137 50.19 34.05 3.39
C LEU A 137 50.30 35.56 3.24
N VAL A 138 50.75 36.01 2.07
CA VAL A 138 50.78 37.44 1.72
C VAL A 138 49.47 37.77 1.03
N ILE A 139 48.66 38.64 1.63
CA ILE A 139 47.39 39.09 1.06
C ILE A 139 47.50 40.55 0.67
N GLN A 140 47.08 40.86 -0.56
CA GLN A 140 46.96 42.21 -1.07
C GLN A 140 45.49 42.60 -1.20
N ALA A 141 45.00 43.46 -0.33
CA ALA A 141 43.59 43.86 -0.30
C ALA A 141 43.47 45.38 -0.19
N TYR A 142 42.32 45.93 -0.54
CA TYR A 142 42.05 47.35 -0.35
C TYR A 142 41.47 47.62 1.04
N ALA A 143 41.68 48.81 1.58
CA ALA A 143 41.17 49.17 2.90
C ALA A 143 39.63 49.06 3.04
N HIS A 144 38.89 49.07 1.93
CA HIS A 144 37.43 48.91 1.91
C HIS A 144 36.96 47.46 1.72
N ASP A 145 37.88 46.51 1.51
CA ASP A 145 37.52 45.09 1.47
C ASP A 145 36.95 44.66 2.83
N THR A 146 36.03 43.70 2.82
CA THR A 146 35.41 43.19 4.04
C THR A 146 36.19 42.00 4.58
N VAL A 147 36.03 41.72 5.88
CA VAL A 147 36.55 40.47 6.47
C VAL A 147 35.90 39.25 5.80
N LYS A 148 34.66 39.35 5.32
CA LYS A 148 34.03 38.32 4.49
C LYS A 148 34.79 38.08 3.17
N SER A 149 35.12 39.12 2.41
CA SER A 149 35.89 38.95 1.17
C SER A 149 37.31 38.45 1.46
N LEU A 150 37.87 38.81 2.62
CA LEU A 150 39.14 38.26 3.09
C LEU A 150 39.03 36.74 3.39
N HIS A 151 37.96 36.28 4.03
CA HIS A 151 37.70 34.86 4.26
C HIS A 151 37.51 34.08 2.96
N GLU A 152 36.75 34.63 2.02
CA GLU A 152 36.57 34.06 0.68
C GLU A 152 37.91 33.99 -0.06
N ARG A 153 38.75 35.02 0.05
CA ARG A 153 40.08 35.05 -0.56
C ARG A 153 41.05 34.07 0.08
N ILE A 154 41.00 33.89 1.40
CA ILE A 154 41.73 32.84 2.10
C ILE A 154 41.22 31.47 1.67
N GLN A 155 39.92 31.28 1.46
CA GLN A 155 39.38 30.02 0.92
C GLN A 155 39.91 29.77 -0.48
N THR A 156 39.97 30.79 -1.34
CA THR A 156 40.56 30.69 -2.69
C THR A 156 42.06 30.35 -2.65
N ILE A 157 42.79 30.86 -1.66
CA ILE A 157 44.26 30.67 -1.56
C ILE A 157 44.65 29.39 -0.82
N THR A 158 43.85 28.95 0.16
CA THR A 158 44.18 27.86 1.11
C THR A 158 43.25 26.65 1.06
N GLY A 159 42.11 26.74 0.39
CA GLY A 159 41.10 25.68 0.34
C GLY A 159 40.34 25.43 1.65
N ILE A 160 40.69 26.15 2.73
CA ILE A 160 39.97 26.09 4.01
C ILE A 160 38.62 26.77 3.82
N PRO A 161 37.48 26.11 4.02
CA PRO A 161 36.18 26.70 3.74
C PRO A 161 35.89 27.82 4.75
N VAL A 162 35.22 28.89 4.29
CA VAL A 162 34.95 30.10 5.09
C VAL A 162 34.37 29.82 6.48
N PHE A 163 33.54 28.78 6.64
CA PHE A 163 32.94 28.41 7.93
C PHE A 163 33.92 27.77 8.93
N GLU A 164 35.08 27.27 8.48
CA GLU A 164 36.15 26.76 9.34
C GLU A 164 37.19 27.82 9.68
N GLN A 165 37.13 28.98 9.04
CA GLN A 165 38.09 30.04 9.24
C GLN A 165 37.67 30.96 10.41
N ARG A 166 38.66 31.35 11.20
CA ARG A 166 38.56 32.42 12.20
C ARG A 166 39.78 33.31 12.07
N LEU A 167 39.59 34.59 11.82
CA LEU A 167 40.68 35.56 11.74
C LEU A 167 40.82 36.33 13.04
N ILE A 168 42.04 36.38 13.57
CA ILE A 168 42.38 37.10 14.80
C ILE A 168 43.43 38.14 14.49
N TYR A 169 43.18 39.39 14.88
CA TYR A 169 44.12 40.50 14.78
C TYR A 169 44.17 41.25 16.11
N ARG A 170 45.38 41.51 16.64
CA ARG A 170 45.61 42.16 17.94
C ARG A 170 44.79 41.54 19.10
N GLY A 171 44.66 40.21 19.11
CA GLY A 171 43.90 39.48 20.13
C GLY A 171 42.38 39.57 20.01
N LYS A 172 41.84 40.22 18.96
CA LYS A 172 40.39 40.30 18.69
C LYS A 172 40.01 39.49 17.46
N GLN A 173 38.89 38.77 17.56
CA GLN A 173 38.29 38.09 16.42
C GLN A 173 37.63 39.11 15.49
N LEU A 174 37.98 39.04 14.20
CA LEU A 174 37.41 39.89 13.17
C LEU A 174 35.99 39.41 12.80
N GLN A 175 35.05 40.35 12.67
CA GLN A 175 33.66 40.06 12.31
C GLN A 175 33.45 40.22 10.81
N TRP A 176 32.62 39.37 10.21
CA TRP A 176 32.45 39.28 8.76
C TRP A 176 32.03 40.59 8.08
N GLU A 177 31.21 41.37 8.77
CA GLU A 177 30.62 42.62 8.27
C GLU A 177 31.59 43.81 8.32
N GLN A 178 32.74 43.68 9.00
CA GLN A 178 33.71 44.77 9.16
C GLN A 178 34.59 44.94 7.92
N SER A 179 34.93 46.19 7.60
CA SER A 179 35.97 46.50 6.61
C SER A 179 37.39 46.35 7.17
N LEU A 180 38.40 46.16 6.32
CA LEU A 180 39.81 46.11 6.77
C LEU A 180 40.27 47.41 7.44
N ALA A 181 39.72 48.56 7.00
CA ALA A 181 39.91 49.86 7.63
C ALA A 181 39.31 49.91 9.06
N GLU A 182 38.08 49.40 9.24
CA GLU A 182 37.44 49.30 10.57
C GLU A 182 38.21 48.37 11.52
N CYS A 183 38.83 47.32 10.96
CA CYS A 183 39.70 46.41 11.70
C CYS A 183 41.08 47.02 12.01
N SER A 184 41.36 48.25 11.56
CA SER A 184 42.65 48.93 11.68
C SER A 184 43.84 48.12 11.13
N ILE A 185 43.60 47.36 10.05
CA ILE A 185 44.64 46.56 9.38
C ILE A 185 45.50 47.49 8.53
N GLN A 186 46.81 47.45 8.74
CA GLN A 186 47.80 48.27 8.05
C GLN A 186 48.72 47.41 7.18
N ASN A 187 49.57 48.04 6.37
CA ASN A 187 50.68 47.36 5.71
C ASN A 187 51.54 46.62 6.75
N ASP A 188 52.00 45.43 6.38
CA ASP A 188 52.81 44.53 7.18
C ASP A 188 52.15 44.01 8.48
N ALA A 189 50.83 44.18 8.62
CA ALA A 189 50.07 43.58 9.72
C ALA A 189 50.16 42.04 9.67
N SER A 190 50.15 41.39 10.84
CA SER A 190 50.10 39.93 10.94
C SER A 190 48.80 39.47 11.60
N LEU A 191 47.95 38.80 10.83
CA LEU A 191 46.72 38.16 11.28
C LEU A 191 46.98 36.68 11.55
N GLN A 192 46.25 36.10 12.49
CA GLN A 192 46.27 34.65 12.75
C GLN A 192 45.00 34.02 12.18
N LEU A 193 45.18 33.01 11.32
CA LEU A 193 44.09 32.15 10.87
C LEU A 193 43.98 30.98 11.83
N VAL A 194 42.87 30.92 12.57
CA VAL A 194 42.54 29.86 13.51
C VAL A 194 41.41 28.98 12.96
N GLY A 195 41.47 27.67 13.18
CA GLY A 195 40.35 26.77 12.87
C GLY A 195 39.17 27.02 13.81
N ARG A 196 37.94 27.07 13.29
CA ARG A 196 36.75 27.03 14.16
C ARG A 196 36.67 25.65 14.82
N LEU A 197 36.69 25.62 16.15
CA LEU A 197 36.29 24.45 16.92
C LEU A 197 34.83 24.13 16.57
N ARG A 198 34.60 22.94 15.99
CA ARG A 198 33.26 22.39 15.85
C ARG A 198 32.87 21.86 17.22
N SER A 199 31.94 22.50 17.90
CA SER A 199 31.23 21.85 19.00
C SER A 199 30.32 20.82 18.35
N THR A 200 30.68 19.55 18.46
CA THR A 200 29.84 18.44 18.00
C THR A 200 29.70 17.48 19.15
N ASP A 201 28.47 17.00 19.35
CA ASP A 201 28.17 16.02 20.38
C ASP A 201 28.71 14.61 20.01
N HIS A 202 29.20 14.41 18.77
CA HIS A 202 29.62 13.11 18.23
C HIS A 202 31.01 13.15 17.55
N PRO A 203 32.10 13.49 18.27
CA PRO A 203 33.42 13.70 17.69
C PRO A 203 34.01 12.44 17.02
N GLN A 204 33.74 11.26 17.57
CA GLN A 204 34.24 10.01 17.00
C GLN A 204 33.59 9.68 15.65
N ALA A 205 32.30 9.96 15.49
CA ALA A 205 31.58 9.74 14.23
C ALA A 205 32.14 10.63 13.10
N TRP A 206 32.41 11.90 13.42
CA TRP A 206 33.09 12.83 12.52
C TRP A 206 34.48 12.35 12.11
N GLN A 207 35.25 11.77 13.03
CA GLN A 207 36.59 11.26 12.72
C GLN A 207 36.54 10.09 11.72
N VAL A 208 35.61 9.15 11.91
CA VAL A 208 35.43 8.02 10.99
C VAL A 208 35.01 8.49 9.59
N LEU A 209 34.13 9.49 9.50
CA LEU A 209 33.73 10.07 8.22
C LEU A 209 34.85 10.86 7.56
N GLU A 210 35.64 11.60 8.34
CA GLU A 210 36.81 12.31 7.85
C GLU A 210 37.88 11.34 7.30
N ASP A 211 38.04 10.15 7.88
CA ASP A 211 38.91 9.10 7.35
C ASP A 211 38.45 8.63 5.96
N ILE A 212 37.13 8.44 5.77
CA ILE A 212 36.54 8.08 4.47
C ILE A 212 36.80 9.20 3.46
N VAL A 213 36.49 10.44 3.83
CA VAL A 213 36.70 11.64 3.01
C VAL A 213 38.16 11.75 2.60
N THR A 214 39.08 11.67 3.56
CA THR A 214 40.53 11.73 3.35
C THR A 214 40.99 10.66 2.37
N THR A 215 40.52 9.43 2.56
CA THR A 215 40.89 8.30 1.70
C THR A 215 40.38 8.49 0.27
N ALA A 216 39.12 8.89 0.10
CA ALA A 216 38.56 9.19 -1.22
C ALA A 216 39.37 10.27 -1.94
N PHE A 217 39.81 11.32 -1.23
CA PHE A 217 40.62 12.37 -1.84
C PHE A 217 42.04 11.95 -2.19
N ARG A 218 42.68 11.11 -1.38
CA ARG A 218 43.98 10.51 -1.71
C ARG A 218 43.89 9.69 -3.00
N LEU A 219 42.82 8.91 -3.16
CA LEU A 219 42.56 8.14 -4.37
C LEU A 219 42.30 9.04 -5.59
N CYS A 220 41.55 10.13 -5.43
CA CYS A 220 41.34 11.11 -6.50
C CYS A 220 42.64 11.79 -6.98
N ARG A 221 43.69 11.79 -6.16
CA ARG A 221 45.03 12.32 -6.50
C ARG A 221 45.97 11.28 -7.08
N GLY A 222 45.53 10.03 -7.21
CA GLY A 222 46.36 8.92 -7.68
C GLY A 222 47.36 8.40 -6.63
N GLU A 223 47.15 8.70 -5.35
CA GLU A 223 47.97 8.10 -4.29
C GLU A 223 47.67 6.60 -4.12
N VAL A 224 48.70 5.78 -3.94
CA VAL A 224 48.53 4.33 -3.70
C VAL A 224 47.98 4.11 -2.29
N VAL A 225 46.79 3.54 -2.21
CA VAL A 225 46.15 3.07 -0.98
C VAL A 225 45.95 1.57 -1.09
N HIS A 226 46.37 0.81 -0.07
CA HIS A 226 46.20 -0.64 -0.06
C HIS A 226 44.73 -0.99 0.23
N GLU A 227 44.11 -1.80 -0.64
CA GLU A 227 42.73 -2.28 -0.50
C GLU A 227 41.71 -1.18 -0.15
N PRO A 228 41.60 -0.10 -0.97
CA PRO A 228 40.82 1.09 -0.62
C PRO A 228 39.34 0.77 -0.38
N SER A 229 38.77 -0.14 -1.18
CA SER A 229 37.38 -0.59 -1.00
C SER A 229 37.16 -1.27 0.35
N LYS A 230 38.09 -2.12 0.82
CA LYS A 230 37.94 -2.78 2.13
C LYS A 230 38.05 -1.77 3.28
N TYR A 231 38.98 -0.81 3.16
CA TYR A 231 39.17 0.22 4.16
C TYR A 231 37.94 1.13 4.30
N ILE A 232 37.43 1.67 3.19
CA ILE A 232 36.23 2.53 3.20
C ILE A 232 35.03 1.76 3.75
N LYS A 233 34.84 0.50 3.34
CA LYS A 233 33.76 -0.35 3.86
C LYS A 233 33.87 -0.55 5.38
N SER A 234 35.06 -0.89 5.88
CA SER A 234 35.32 -1.07 7.32
C SER A 234 34.99 0.20 8.13
N ARG A 235 35.41 1.38 7.64
CA ARG A 235 35.05 2.65 8.27
C ARG A 235 33.55 2.93 8.21
N MET A 236 32.88 2.61 7.10
CA MET A 236 31.43 2.73 6.98
C MET A 236 30.70 1.82 7.99
N SER A 237 31.14 0.57 8.16
CA SER A 237 30.60 -0.36 9.17
C SER A 237 30.79 0.19 10.58
N GLN A 238 31.99 0.73 10.86
CA GLN A 238 32.30 1.33 12.16
C GLN A 238 31.34 2.50 12.44
N TYR A 239 31.11 3.38 11.47
CA TYR A 239 30.17 4.50 11.61
C TYR A 239 28.73 4.02 11.90
N LEU A 240 28.22 3.06 11.13
CA LEU A 240 26.86 2.53 11.32
C LEU A 240 26.72 1.83 12.68
N ALA A 241 27.73 1.09 13.13
CA ALA A 241 27.73 0.44 14.44
C ALA A 241 27.76 1.44 15.61
N MET A 242 28.32 2.64 15.41
CA MET A 242 28.30 3.71 16.43
C MET A 242 26.89 4.26 16.61
N ALA A 243 26.16 4.49 15.52
CA ALA A 243 24.75 4.92 15.58
C ALA A 243 23.83 3.87 16.26
N GLN A 244 24.16 2.58 16.16
CA GLN A 244 23.42 1.50 16.82
C GLN A 244 23.59 1.45 18.35
N LYS A 245 24.78 1.79 18.86
CA LYS A 245 25.14 1.60 20.29
C LYS A 245 24.56 2.68 21.22
N GLU A 246 24.02 3.74 20.65
CA GLU A 246 23.52 4.92 21.37
C GLU A 246 22.03 4.78 21.70
N LYS A 247 21.59 5.35 22.83
CA LYS A 247 20.16 5.38 23.19
C LYS A 247 19.37 6.18 22.14
N ASN A 248 18.15 5.74 21.80
CA ASN A 248 17.34 6.16 20.63
C ASN A 248 17.58 7.58 20.09
N ASP A 249 17.48 8.63 20.91
CA ASP A 249 17.61 10.03 20.44
C ASP A 249 19.04 10.40 20.00
N SER A 250 20.08 9.80 20.61
CA SER A 250 21.48 10.03 20.25
C SER A 250 21.87 9.33 18.94
N GLY A 251 21.24 8.21 18.61
CA GLY A 251 21.47 7.49 17.34
C GLY A 251 21.02 8.30 16.11
N VAL A 252 19.93 9.07 16.24
CA VAL A 252 19.44 9.97 15.19
C VAL A 252 20.43 11.11 14.93
N SER A 253 20.88 11.77 16.00
CA SER A 253 21.88 12.85 15.91
C SER A 253 23.22 12.35 15.33
N HIS A 254 23.60 11.10 15.59
CA HIS A 254 24.75 10.47 14.94
C HIS A 254 24.59 10.39 13.42
N LEU A 255 23.44 9.91 12.92
CA LEU A 255 23.21 9.75 11.47
C LEU A 255 23.14 11.09 10.73
N GLN A 256 22.63 12.14 11.38
CA GLN A 256 22.56 13.50 10.83
C GLN A 256 23.94 14.12 10.54
N VAL A 257 25.02 13.59 11.11
CA VAL A 257 26.40 14.04 10.86
C VAL A 257 26.90 13.70 9.45
N PHE A 258 26.37 12.65 8.82
CA PHE A 258 26.90 12.14 7.56
C PHE A 258 26.86 13.17 6.43
N VAL A 259 25.75 13.88 6.25
CA VAL A 259 25.58 14.85 5.17
C VAL A 259 26.51 16.07 5.35
N PRO A 260 26.57 16.72 6.52
CA PRO A 260 27.55 17.79 6.80
C PRO A 260 29.03 17.38 6.67
N SER A 261 29.34 16.09 6.77
CA SER A 261 30.73 15.59 6.70
C SER A 261 31.40 15.67 5.33
N SER A 262 30.66 16.00 4.28
CA SER A 262 31.14 15.92 2.89
C SER A 262 31.51 14.49 2.42
N ALA A 263 31.28 13.46 3.23
CA ALA A 263 31.48 12.07 2.84
C ALA A 263 30.66 11.67 1.59
N PRO A 264 29.37 12.06 1.45
CA PRO A 264 28.64 11.79 0.21
C PRO A 264 29.34 12.37 -1.01
N LEU A 265 29.69 13.66 -0.94
CA LEU A 265 30.33 14.38 -2.03
C LEU A 265 31.70 13.79 -2.39
N ALA A 266 32.50 13.39 -1.40
CA ALA A 266 33.81 12.79 -1.62
C ALA A 266 33.72 11.43 -2.36
N LEU A 267 32.76 10.59 -1.98
CA LEU A 267 32.50 9.31 -2.68
C LEU A 267 31.98 9.55 -4.11
N LEU A 268 31.14 10.56 -4.30
CA LEU A 268 30.62 10.93 -5.62
C LEU A 268 31.72 11.50 -6.53
N MET A 269 32.64 12.31 -6.00
CA MET A 269 33.84 12.75 -6.72
C MET A 269 34.73 11.57 -7.13
N LEU A 270 34.86 10.58 -6.25
CA LEU A 270 35.60 9.36 -6.55
C LEU A 270 34.94 8.55 -7.68
N TYR A 271 33.61 8.57 -7.77
CA TYR A 271 32.84 7.89 -8.83
C TYR A 271 33.08 8.50 -10.22
N VAL A 272 33.21 9.83 -10.30
CA VAL A 272 33.45 10.58 -11.56
C VAL A 272 34.95 10.71 -11.88
N SER A 273 35.82 10.17 -11.03
CA SER A 273 37.28 10.26 -11.21
C SER A 273 37.71 9.58 -12.52
N PRO A 274 38.59 10.21 -13.32
CA PRO A 274 39.11 9.61 -14.55
C PRO A 274 40.14 8.51 -14.30
N LEU A 275 40.54 8.28 -13.05
CA LEU A 275 41.55 7.30 -12.68
C LEU A 275 40.96 5.88 -12.65
N PRO A 276 41.67 4.88 -13.22
CA PRO A 276 41.18 3.51 -13.30
C PRO A 276 40.99 2.90 -11.90
N GLY A 277 39.86 2.22 -11.69
CA GLY A 277 39.51 1.57 -10.42
C GLY A 277 38.79 2.46 -9.40
N ASN A 278 38.97 3.79 -9.44
CA ASN A 278 38.32 4.72 -8.50
C ASN A 278 36.79 4.65 -8.60
N LYS A 279 36.25 4.60 -9.82
CA LYS A 279 34.81 4.40 -10.07
C LYS A 279 34.27 3.17 -9.34
N THR A 280 34.96 2.04 -9.45
CA THR A 280 34.58 0.78 -8.79
C THR A 280 34.68 0.88 -7.26
N VAL A 281 35.69 1.57 -6.73
CA VAL A 281 35.82 1.81 -5.28
C VAL A 281 34.61 2.61 -4.76
N ALA A 282 34.24 3.69 -5.46
CA ALA A 282 33.08 4.50 -5.09
C ALA A 282 31.77 3.70 -5.19
N GLU A 283 31.56 3.02 -6.32
CA GLU A 283 30.37 2.21 -6.57
C GLU A 283 30.20 1.12 -5.50
N THR A 284 31.27 0.37 -5.20
CA THR A 284 31.23 -0.68 -4.17
C THR A 284 31.06 -0.12 -2.76
N SER A 285 31.49 1.11 -2.48
CA SER A 285 31.32 1.77 -1.18
C SER A 285 29.88 2.26 -0.99
N ILE A 286 29.28 2.87 -2.02
CA ILE A 286 27.89 3.33 -1.99
C ILE A 286 26.95 2.13 -1.91
N LYS A 287 27.15 1.09 -2.76
CA LYS A 287 26.40 -0.17 -2.66
C LYS A 287 26.52 -0.83 -1.29
N TYR A 288 27.72 -0.78 -0.68
CA TYR A 288 27.91 -1.32 0.66
C TYR A 288 27.09 -0.55 1.70
N PHE A 289 27.06 0.79 1.64
CA PHE A 289 26.21 1.58 2.53
C PHE A 289 24.73 1.19 2.37
N LEU A 290 24.22 1.14 1.13
CA LEU A 290 22.83 0.80 0.82
C LEU A 290 22.42 -0.60 1.33
N ASN A 291 23.35 -1.57 1.32
CA ASN A 291 23.08 -2.92 1.81
C ASN A 291 23.31 -3.08 3.32
N SER A 292 24.15 -2.22 3.91
CA SER A 292 24.58 -2.38 5.31
C SER A 292 23.70 -1.63 6.29
N TYR A 293 23.03 -0.54 5.89
CA TYR A 293 22.17 0.19 6.83
C TYR A 293 20.99 -0.68 7.29
N SER A 294 20.41 -1.50 6.40
CA SER A 294 19.26 -2.35 6.72
C SER A 294 19.62 -3.52 7.64
N THR A 295 20.88 -3.97 7.61
CA THR A 295 21.39 -5.11 8.40
C THR A 295 22.01 -4.67 9.73
N LEU A 296 22.65 -3.50 9.78
CA LEU A 296 23.37 -3.01 10.97
C LEU A 296 22.55 -2.07 11.84
N LEU A 297 21.59 -1.31 11.27
CA LEU A 297 20.77 -0.38 12.04
C LEU A 297 19.42 -1.00 12.43
N PRO A 298 18.87 -0.68 13.62
CA PRO A 298 17.49 -0.96 13.97
C PRO A 298 16.49 -0.27 13.04
N LYS A 299 15.31 -0.87 12.82
CA LYS A 299 14.27 -0.36 11.91
C LYS A 299 13.89 1.12 12.14
N HIS A 300 13.84 1.58 13.39
CA HIS A 300 13.49 2.97 13.72
C HIS A 300 14.52 4.01 13.22
N LEU A 301 15.77 3.59 12.97
CA LEU A 301 16.82 4.48 12.44
C LEU A 301 16.89 4.48 10.92
N HIS A 302 16.25 3.54 10.21
CA HIS A 302 16.35 3.43 8.75
C HIS A 302 15.92 4.71 8.03
N ASN A 303 14.83 5.34 8.49
CA ASN A 303 14.29 6.57 7.89
C ASN A 303 15.28 7.75 7.95
N HIS A 304 16.20 7.75 8.93
CA HIS A 304 17.22 8.78 9.08
C HIS A 304 18.37 8.64 8.08
N CYS A 305 18.43 7.53 7.32
CA CYS A 305 19.34 7.37 6.18
C CYS A 305 18.79 8.02 4.90
N ALA A 306 17.49 8.34 4.81
CA ALA A 306 16.89 8.89 3.60
C ALA A 306 17.56 10.20 3.11
N PRO A 307 17.93 11.17 3.97
CA PRO A 307 18.66 12.37 3.52
C PRO A 307 20.04 12.05 2.91
N ILE A 308 20.72 11.00 3.39
CA ILE A 308 22.02 10.57 2.86
C ILE A 308 21.85 10.01 1.44
N VAL A 309 20.87 9.12 1.26
CA VAL A 309 20.58 8.52 -0.05
C VAL A 309 20.08 9.57 -1.03
N LEU A 310 19.27 10.52 -0.57
CA LEU A 310 18.79 11.64 -1.37
C LEU A 310 19.94 12.50 -1.93
N GLU A 311 20.99 12.76 -1.14
CA GLU A 311 22.18 13.46 -1.65
C GLU A 311 22.93 12.66 -2.74
N PHE A 312 23.03 11.33 -2.60
CA PHE A 312 23.56 10.48 -3.67
C PHE A 312 22.70 10.59 -4.94
N CYS A 313 21.37 10.49 -4.81
CA CYS A 313 20.44 10.62 -5.92
C CYS A 313 20.57 11.97 -6.64
N LYS A 314 20.60 13.09 -5.89
CA LYS A 314 20.72 14.45 -6.46
C LYS A 314 21.95 14.61 -7.34
N PHE A 315 23.09 14.05 -6.93
CA PHE A 315 24.32 14.14 -7.70
C PHE A 315 24.33 13.18 -8.88
N LEU A 316 24.03 11.90 -8.64
CA LEU A 316 24.10 10.86 -9.67
C LEU A 316 23.10 11.13 -10.80
N ARG A 317 21.94 11.71 -10.49
CA ARG A 317 20.97 12.16 -11.48
C ARG A 317 21.55 13.13 -12.52
N ARG A 318 22.52 13.96 -12.14
CA ARG A 318 23.19 14.90 -13.05
C ARG A 318 24.15 14.21 -14.01
N LEU A 319 24.59 12.98 -13.69
CA LEU A 319 25.45 12.17 -14.54
C LEU A 319 24.65 11.41 -15.62
N GLY A 320 23.38 11.09 -15.33
CA GLY A 320 22.45 10.46 -16.26
C GLY A 320 21.37 9.67 -15.55
N GLN A 321 20.16 9.66 -16.13
CA GLN A 321 18.99 8.96 -15.58
C GLN A 321 19.08 7.42 -15.72
N GLU A 322 19.94 6.94 -16.63
CA GLU A 322 20.18 5.52 -16.89
C GLU A 322 21.44 4.99 -16.17
N ASP A 323 22.07 5.78 -15.29
CA ASP A 323 23.24 5.31 -14.54
C ASP A 323 22.82 4.21 -13.54
N PRO A 324 23.47 3.01 -13.56
CA PRO A 324 23.06 1.89 -12.70
C PRO A 324 23.13 2.20 -11.20
N LEU A 325 24.08 3.05 -10.77
CA LEU A 325 24.21 3.43 -9.37
C LEU A 325 23.12 4.44 -8.98
N TYR A 326 22.74 5.34 -9.89
CA TYR A 326 21.59 6.22 -9.72
C TYR A 326 20.30 5.42 -9.52
N LEU A 327 20.01 4.46 -10.41
CA LEU A 327 18.81 3.61 -10.31
C LEU A 327 18.74 2.88 -8.96
N LEU A 328 19.86 2.27 -8.53
CA LEU A 328 19.95 1.62 -7.22
C LEU A 328 19.72 2.58 -6.04
N CYS A 329 20.29 3.79 -6.10
CA CYS A 329 20.07 4.80 -5.05
C CYS A 329 18.62 5.28 -5.05
N ARG A 330 18.01 5.48 -6.22
CA ARG A 330 16.61 5.89 -6.39
C ARG A 330 15.66 4.87 -5.77
N SER A 331 15.82 3.58 -6.08
CA SER A 331 14.96 2.53 -5.51
C SER A 331 15.19 2.34 -4.02
N ALA A 332 16.44 2.45 -3.54
CA ALA A 332 16.72 2.43 -2.11
C ALA A 332 16.06 3.62 -1.37
N LEU A 333 16.05 4.81 -1.98
CA LEU A 333 15.36 5.97 -1.44
C LEU A 333 13.84 5.77 -1.43
N GLY A 334 13.27 5.21 -2.51
CA GLY A 334 11.85 4.85 -2.57
C GLY A 334 11.43 3.92 -1.43
N SER A 335 12.18 2.84 -1.22
CA SER A 335 11.93 1.90 -0.11
C SER A 335 11.99 2.56 1.27
N LEU A 336 12.92 3.50 1.49
CA LEU A 336 12.99 4.29 2.72
C LEU A 336 11.76 5.20 2.90
N LEU A 337 11.23 5.78 1.83
CA LEU A 337 10.05 6.65 1.87
C LEU A 337 8.75 5.87 2.14
N GLU A 338 8.59 4.67 1.57
CA GLU A 338 7.41 3.83 1.84
C GLU A 338 7.29 3.47 3.33
N ASN A 339 8.41 3.22 4.01
CA ASN A 339 8.44 2.94 5.45
C ASN A 339 8.01 4.14 6.31
N VAL A 340 8.18 5.38 5.82
CA VAL A 340 7.76 6.60 6.52
C VAL A 340 6.25 6.81 6.41
N GLY A 341 5.66 6.54 5.24
CA GLY A 341 4.23 6.75 5.00
C GLY A 341 3.30 5.90 5.89
N ASN A 342 3.81 4.83 6.51
CA ASN A 342 3.06 3.96 7.41
C ASN A 342 3.09 4.40 8.89
N LEU A 343 3.92 5.37 9.26
CA LEU A 343 4.00 5.91 10.62
C LEU A 343 3.06 7.11 10.74
N GLN A 344 2.01 6.99 11.55
CA GLN A 344 1.04 8.06 11.83
C GLN A 344 1.60 9.21 12.70
N ASP A 345 2.92 9.28 12.92
CA ASP A 345 3.56 10.28 13.78
C ASP A 345 3.83 11.59 13.02
N SER A 346 3.13 12.65 13.43
CA SER A 346 3.15 13.97 12.79
C SER A 346 4.53 14.66 12.82
N GLU A 347 5.42 14.30 13.74
CA GLU A 347 6.77 14.89 13.85
C GLU A 347 7.74 14.37 12.77
N SER A 348 7.57 13.14 12.28
CA SER A 348 8.43 12.57 11.23
C SER A 348 8.15 13.16 9.84
N VAL A 349 6.91 13.62 9.64
CA VAL A 349 6.45 14.24 8.40
C VAL A 349 6.93 15.69 8.29
N GLU A 350 7.04 16.43 9.40
CA GLU A 350 7.53 17.83 9.40
C GLU A 350 8.98 17.99 8.95
N GLY A 351 9.86 17.02 9.24
CA GLY A 351 11.23 16.99 8.70
C GLY A 351 11.28 16.74 7.18
N LEU A 352 10.26 16.05 6.63
CA LEU A 352 10.09 15.77 5.19
C LEU A 352 9.31 16.84 4.44
N ILE A 353 8.50 17.65 5.14
CA ILE A 353 7.71 18.77 4.58
C ILE A 353 8.62 19.82 3.91
N GLY A 354 9.86 19.99 4.39
CA GLY A 354 10.88 20.80 3.71
C GLY A 354 11.45 20.18 2.43
N GLY A 355 11.29 18.87 2.23
CA GLY A 355 11.86 18.06 1.14
C GLY A 355 10.90 17.70 0.01
N LEU A 356 9.61 18.06 0.06
CA LEU A 356 8.64 17.74 -1.01
C LEU A 356 9.07 18.30 -2.38
N LYS A 357 9.63 19.52 -2.40
CA LYS A 357 10.23 20.10 -3.62
C LYS A 357 11.38 19.27 -4.19
N GLU A 358 12.09 18.55 -3.33
CA GLU A 358 13.18 17.67 -3.73
C GLU A 358 12.67 16.33 -4.29
N ILE A 359 11.45 15.91 -3.92
CA ILE A 359 10.80 14.68 -4.40
C ILE A 359 10.11 14.88 -5.76
N SER A 360 9.47 16.02 -5.98
CA SER A 360 8.72 16.34 -7.21
C SER A 360 9.44 15.97 -8.52
N PRO A 361 10.75 16.26 -8.70
CA PRO A 361 11.39 15.94 -9.95
C PRO A 361 11.68 14.43 -10.11
N PHE A 362 11.68 13.61 -9.06
CA PHE A 362 11.71 12.13 -9.18
C PHE A 362 10.36 11.59 -9.68
N VAL A 363 9.25 12.11 -9.16
CA VAL A 363 7.89 11.74 -9.61
C VAL A 363 7.71 12.10 -11.09
N SER A 364 8.15 13.29 -11.50
CA SER A 364 8.09 13.73 -12.90
C SER A 364 8.93 12.84 -13.83
N GLU A 365 10.11 12.44 -13.38
CA GLU A 365 11.01 11.57 -14.15
C GLU A 365 10.40 10.18 -14.34
N LEU A 366 9.92 9.57 -13.25
CA LEU A 366 9.27 8.27 -13.28
C LEU A 366 7.98 8.27 -14.10
N ALA A 367 7.16 9.31 -14.00
CA ALA A 367 5.98 9.48 -14.87
C ALA A 367 6.37 9.53 -16.35
N THR A 368 7.48 10.19 -16.70
CA THR A 368 7.98 10.26 -18.08
C THR A 368 8.46 8.89 -18.57
N ILE A 369 9.17 8.14 -17.72
CA ILE A 369 9.60 6.76 -18.01
C ILE A 369 8.38 5.86 -18.22
N LEU A 370 7.41 5.89 -17.31
CA LEU A 370 6.18 5.11 -17.44
C LEU A 370 5.38 5.48 -18.70
N SER A 371 5.26 6.78 -19.01
CA SER A 371 4.59 7.25 -20.24
C SER A 371 5.27 6.72 -21.51
N ARG A 372 6.61 6.78 -21.56
CA ARG A 372 7.42 6.20 -22.64
C ARG A 372 7.23 4.70 -22.74
N ASP A 373 7.29 3.98 -21.62
CA ASP A 373 7.26 2.52 -21.61
C ASP A 373 5.85 1.98 -21.93
N LEU A 374 4.80 2.68 -21.51
CA LEU A 374 3.43 2.45 -21.96
C LEU A 374 3.32 2.67 -23.48
N LEU A 375 3.91 3.73 -24.01
CA LEU A 375 3.94 3.96 -25.46
C LEU A 375 4.68 2.86 -26.22
N LEU A 376 5.83 2.42 -25.72
CA LEU A 376 6.60 1.33 -26.33
C LEU A 376 5.87 -0.01 -26.23
N SER A 377 5.10 -0.26 -25.17
CA SER A 377 4.28 -1.48 -25.03
C SER A 377 3.22 -1.61 -26.10
N MET A 378 2.76 -0.47 -26.62
CA MET A 378 1.80 -0.39 -27.70
C MET A 378 2.42 -0.66 -29.08
N GLU A 379 3.73 -0.46 -29.23
CA GLU A 379 4.47 -0.63 -30.50
C GLU A 379 5.19 -1.98 -30.56
N PHE A 380 5.73 -2.45 -29.42
CA PHE A 380 6.55 -3.65 -29.30
C PHE A 380 6.12 -4.50 -28.08
N PRO A 381 5.07 -5.33 -28.20
CA PRO A 381 4.46 -6.09 -27.09
C PRO A 381 5.40 -7.08 -26.35
N THR A 382 6.55 -7.38 -26.93
CA THR A 382 7.54 -8.33 -26.40
C THR A 382 8.72 -7.67 -25.70
N CYS A 383 8.97 -6.36 -25.90
CA CYS A 383 10.22 -5.71 -25.50
C CYS A 383 10.01 -4.36 -24.77
N GLY A 384 9.02 -3.56 -25.15
CA GLY A 384 8.68 -2.32 -24.45
C GLY A 384 7.66 -2.60 -23.35
N ARG A 385 8.03 -2.59 -22.07
CA ARG A 385 7.04 -2.75 -20.99
C ARG A 385 7.45 -1.95 -19.77
N PRO A 386 6.47 -1.42 -19.01
CA PRO A 386 6.77 -0.83 -17.70
C PRO A 386 7.49 -1.86 -16.83
N MET A 387 8.61 -1.46 -16.22
CA MET A 387 9.34 -2.30 -15.29
C MET A 387 8.70 -2.25 -13.89
N SER A 388 8.70 -3.37 -13.19
CA SER A 388 8.14 -3.44 -11.82
C SER A 388 8.82 -2.48 -10.86
N ASP A 389 10.15 -2.33 -10.99
CA ASP A 389 10.96 -1.45 -10.14
C ASP A 389 10.60 0.04 -10.36
N ASP A 390 10.31 0.43 -11.60
CA ASP A 390 9.91 1.80 -11.91
C ASP A 390 8.50 2.14 -11.43
N VAL A 391 7.57 1.17 -11.49
CA VAL A 391 6.22 1.34 -10.93
C VAL A 391 6.26 1.39 -9.41
N SER A 392 7.06 0.55 -8.74
CA SER A 392 7.23 0.60 -7.28
C SER A 392 7.87 1.91 -6.84
N ASP A 393 8.89 2.38 -7.55
CA ASP A 393 9.52 3.66 -7.25
C ASP A 393 8.54 4.82 -7.49
N PHE A 394 7.77 4.80 -8.59
CA PHE A 394 6.76 5.82 -8.87
C PHE A 394 5.75 5.92 -7.72
N LYS A 395 5.21 4.78 -7.27
CA LYS A 395 4.33 4.69 -6.09
C LYS A 395 4.99 5.26 -4.84
N ALA A 396 6.24 4.86 -4.55
CA ALA A 396 6.97 5.28 -3.36
C ALA A 396 7.20 6.80 -3.29
N PHE A 397 7.55 7.44 -4.42
CA PHE A 397 7.75 8.90 -4.48
C PHE A 397 6.43 9.67 -4.60
N LEU A 398 5.40 9.08 -5.22
CA LEU A 398 4.07 9.70 -5.37
C LEU A 398 3.34 9.79 -4.03
N LEU A 399 3.44 8.77 -3.17
CA LEU A 399 2.64 8.68 -1.93
C LEU A 399 2.83 9.88 -0.99
N PRO A 400 4.06 10.33 -0.64
CA PRO A 400 4.26 11.52 0.19
C PRO A 400 3.71 12.79 -0.46
N LEU A 401 3.92 12.93 -1.78
CA LEU A 401 3.46 14.10 -2.54
C LEU A 401 1.92 14.17 -2.58
N ARG A 402 1.28 13.04 -2.86
CA ARG A 402 -0.18 12.90 -2.86
C ARG A 402 -0.76 13.19 -1.48
N THR A 403 -0.18 12.60 -0.44
CA THR A 403 -0.65 12.79 0.96
C THR A 403 -0.59 14.26 1.38
N ALA A 404 0.49 14.97 1.03
CA ALA A 404 0.63 16.40 1.32
C ALA A 404 -0.42 17.26 0.60
N VAL A 405 -0.74 16.91 -0.66
CA VAL A 405 -1.81 17.57 -1.42
C VAL A 405 -3.19 17.23 -0.85
N GLU A 406 -3.47 15.95 -0.56
CA GLU A 406 -4.72 15.48 0.05
C GLU A 406 -5.03 16.20 1.35
N GLN A 407 -4.05 16.37 2.23
CA GLN A 407 -4.21 17.11 3.49
C GLN A 407 -4.69 18.54 3.24
N GLN A 408 -4.17 19.24 2.22
CA GLN A 408 -4.65 20.58 1.86
C GLN A 408 -6.05 20.57 1.23
N VAL A 409 -6.34 19.56 0.40
CA VAL A 409 -7.64 19.39 -0.28
C VAL A 409 -8.76 19.08 0.72
N ARG A 410 -8.52 18.25 1.74
CA ARG A 410 -9.51 17.95 2.78
C ARG A 410 -10.01 19.20 3.51
N PHE A 411 -9.21 20.27 3.60
CA PHE A 411 -9.64 21.54 4.17
C PHE A 411 -10.44 22.44 3.20
N LYS A 412 -10.41 22.17 1.88
CA LYS A 412 -10.96 23.08 0.84
C LYS A 412 -11.88 22.43 -0.21
N GLY A 413 -12.07 21.11 -0.19
CA GLY A 413 -12.76 20.35 -1.24
C GLY A 413 -11.90 20.09 -2.49
N PRO A 414 -12.39 19.29 -3.47
CA PRO A 414 -11.63 18.89 -4.67
C PRO A 414 -11.12 20.09 -5.48
N ILE A 415 -9.92 19.96 -6.08
CA ILE A 415 -9.26 21.07 -6.79
C ILE A 415 -9.96 21.35 -8.11
N SER A 416 -10.44 22.58 -8.30
CA SER A 416 -11.07 23.01 -9.55
C SER A 416 -10.06 23.14 -10.69
N ALA A 417 -10.51 22.90 -11.92
CA ALA A 417 -9.71 22.88 -13.15
C ALA A 417 -9.00 24.20 -13.51
N SER A 418 -9.23 25.31 -12.81
CA SER A 418 -8.59 26.60 -13.09
C SER A 418 -8.06 27.26 -11.82
N LEU A 419 -6.77 27.09 -11.53
CA LEU A 419 -6.02 27.91 -10.58
C LEU A 419 -5.54 29.24 -11.19
N LYS A 420 -5.76 29.45 -12.49
CA LYS A 420 -5.45 30.71 -13.17
C LYS A 420 -6.56 31.72 -12.95
N GLY A 421 -6.49 32.49 -11.86
CA GLY A 421 -7.11 33.82 -11.84
C GLY A 421 -7.91 34.24 -10.60
N LYS A 422 -7.99 33.45 -9.53
CA LYS A 422 -8.49 33.98 -8.25
C LYS A 422 -7.36 34.04 -7.24
N ALA A 423 -7.14 35.25 -6.71
CA ALA A 423 -6.14 35.58 -5.70
C ALA A 423 -6.43 34.83 -4.38
N CYS A 424 -6.17 33.53 -4.35
CA CYS A 424 -5.92 32.79 -3.13
C CYS A 424 -4.45 33.05 -2.76
N LYS A 425 -4.21 33.61 -1.57
CA LYS A 425 -2.87 33.68 -0.97
C LYS A 425 -2.21 32.30 -1.14
N HIS A 426 -1.08 32.27 -1.84
CA HIS A 426 -0.35 31.09 -2.34
C HIS A 426 -0.64 29.78 -1.58
N PRO A 427 -1.20 28.73 -2.22
CA PRO A 427 -1.11 27.39 -1.64
C PRO A 427 0.38 27.00 -1.56
N LEU A 428 0.80 26.40 -0.45
CA LEU A 428 2.20 26.02 -0.21
C LEU A 428 2.76 25.05 -1.28
N TYR A 429 1.90 24.39 -2.07
CA TYR A 429 2.24 23.36 -3.07
C TYR A 429 1.64 23.62 -4.48
N GLY A 430 1.56 24.89 -4.91
CA GLY A 430 0.92 25.23 -6.19
C GLY A 430 1.56 24.60 -7.44
N GLU A 431 2.89 24.43 -7.44
CA GLU A 431 3.64 23.83 -8.55
C GLU A 431 3.44 22.31 -8.60
N GLU A 432 3.44 21.66 -7.44
CA GLU A 432 3.25 20.22 -7.27
C GLU A 432 1.83 19.77 -7.66
N ILE A 433 0.82 20.58 -7.33
CA ILE A 433 -0.57 20.35 -7.75
C ILE A 433 -0.69 20.39 -9.28
N GLU A 434 -0.02 21.31 -9.96
CA GLU A 434 -0.06 21.37 -11.43
C GLU A 434 0.74 20.20 -12.05
N LEU A 435 1.88 19.84 -11.45
CA LEU A 435 2.69 18.69 -11.87
C LEU A 435 1.86 17.39 -11.84
N LEU A 436 1.21 17.09 -10.71
CA LEU A 436 0.38 15.89 -10.57
C LEU A 436 -0.76 15.86 -11.59
N ARG A 437 -1.31 17.02 -11.96
CA ARG A 437 -2.37 17.13 -12.94
C ARG A 437 -1.90 16.82 -14.36
N VAL A 438 -0.71 17.31 -14.72
CA VAL A 438 -0.07 16.99 -16.00
C VAL A 438 0.23 15.50 -16.09
N ILE A 439 0.79 14.92 -15.02
CA ILE A 439 1.07 13.47 -14.92
C ILE A 439 -0.22 12.66 -15.06
N GLN A 440 -1.29 13.04 -14.34
CA GLN A 440 -2.59 12.39 -14.42
C GLN A 440 -3.12 12.38 -15.86
N ALA A 441 -3.13 13.53 -16.53
CA ALA A 441 -3.68 13.64 -17.88
C ALA A 441 -2.89 12.81 -18.91
N ASP A 442 -1.56 12.85 -18.84
CA ASP A 442 -0.69 12.11 -19.76
C ASP A 442 -0.82 10.59 -19.56
N LEU A 443 -0.66 10.12 -18.32
CA LEU A 443 -0.71 8.68 -18.03
C LEU A 443 -2.11 8.09 -18.22
N LEU A 444 -3.19 8.81 -17.90
CA LEU A 444 -4.55 8.33 -18.19
C LEU A 444 -4.77 8.14 -19.69
N LEU A 445 -4.31 9.08 -20.52
CA LEU A 445 -4.42 8.98 -21.97
C LEU A 445 -3.64 7.77 -22.50
N LYS A 446 -2.41 7.56 -22.02
CA LYS A 446 -1.60 6.40 -22.41
C LYS A 446 -2.20 5.08 -21.93
N MET A 447 -2.79 5.06 -20.73
CA MET A 447 -3.49 3.88 -20.24
C MET A 447 -4.74 3.55 -21.04
N ASP A 448 -5.53 4.54 -21.46
CA ASP A 448 -6.69 4.30 -22.33
C ASP A 448 -6.27 3.64 -23.66
N GLU A 449 -5.22 4.18 -24.30
CA GLU A 449 -4.66 3.61 -25.54
C GLU A 449 -4.13 2.17 -25.33
N CYS A 450 -3.40 1.93 -24.24
CA CYS A 450 -2.85 0.60 -23.90
C CYS A 450 -3.96 -0.44 -23.64
N LEU A 451 -4.99 -0.07 -22.87
CA LEU A 451 -6.14 -0.93 -22.60
C LEU A 451 -6.95 -1.19 -23.87
N GLY A 452 -7.04 -0.21 -24.77
CA GLY A 452 -7.64 -0.38 -26.10
C GLY A 452 -6.93 -1.45 -26.92
N LYS A 453 -5.62 -1.34 -27.09
CA LYS A 453 -4.80 -2.33 -27.82
C LYS A 453 -4.81 -3.71 -27.18
N MET A 454 -4.83 -3.77 -25.85
CA MET A 454 -5.00 -5.04 -25.13
C MET A 454 -6.34 -5.70 -25.48
N GLY A 455 -7.42 -4.92 -25.54
CA GLY A 455 -8.75 -5.42 -25.91
C GLY A 455 -8.79 -5.99 -27.32
N GLU A 456 -8.14 -5.34 -28.29
CA GLU A 456 -7.99 -5.84 -29.66
C GLU A 456 -7.25 -7.18 -29.71
N SER A 457 -6.17 -7.32 -28.93
CA SER A 457 -5.40 -8.57 -28.83
C SER A 457 -6.22 -9.71 -28.22
N LEU A 458 -7.05 -9.42 -27.22
CA LEU A 458 -7.94 -10.41 -26.59
C LEU A 458 -9.03 -10.87 -27.56
N ALA A 459 -9.60 -9.96 -28.37
CA ALA A 459 -10.62 -10.29 -29.36
C ALA A 459 -10.09 -11.11 -30.55
N GLY A 460 -8.81 -10.93 -30.90
CA GLY A 460 -8.17 -11.63 -32.03
C GLY A 460 -7.77 -13.09 -31.76
N LYS A 461 -7.70 -13.53 -30.49
CA LYS A 461 -7.32 -14.91 -30.13
C LYS A 461 -8.53 -15.85 -30.18
N GLY A 462 -8.72 -16.53 -31.31
CA GLY A 462 -9.59 -17.71 -31.39
C GLY A 462 -9.06 -18.85 -30.51
N LYS A 463 -9.98 -19.61 -29.88
CA LYS A 463 -9.73 -20.82 -29.06
C LYS A 463 -8.62 -21.70 -29.64
N GLY A 464 -7.38 -21.63 -29.15
CA GLY A 464 -6.33 -22.56 -29.59
C GLY A 464 -4.88 -22.25 -29.25
N GLU A 465 -4.48 -20.99 -29.02
CA GLU A 465 -3.09 -20.66 -28.68
C GLU A 465 -2.95 -20.29 -27.21
N GLY A 466 -2.04 -20.97 -26.51
CA GLY A 466 -1.81 -20.87 -25.07
C GLY A 466 -1.69 -19.43 -24.56
N ASP A 467 -2.18 -19.23 -23.34
CA ASP A 467 -2.19 -17.96 -22.61
C ASP A 467 -0.77 -17.45 -22.32
N ILE A 468 -0.13 -16.83 -23.31
CA ILE A 468 1.02 -15.96 -23.06
C ILE A 468 0.46 -14.71 -22.39
N VAL A 469 0.40 -14.73 -21.06
CA VAL A 469 0.20 -13.52 -20.26
C VAL A 469 1.41 -12.62 -20.54
N HIS A 470 1.20 -11.51 -21.24
CA HIS A 470 2.24 -10.52 -21.40
C HIS A 470 2.59 -10.01 -19.99
N SER A 471 3.80 -10.30 -19.53
CA SER A 471 4.27 -9.93 -18.17
C SER A 471 4.14 -8.43 -17.85
N GLY A 472 4.11 -7.57 -18.88
CA GLY A 472 3.84 -6.13 -18.75
C GLY A 472 2.41 -5.75 -18.33
N TRP A 473 1.41 -6.61 -18.58
CA TRP A 473 0.01 -6.34 -18.21
C TRP A 473 -0.19 -6.25 -16.70
N SER A 474 0.59 -6.99 -15.91
CA SER A 474 0.54 -6.91 -14.46
C SER A 474 0.82 -5.50 -13.92
N GLN A 475 1.66 -4.75 -14.63
CA GLN A 475 2.01 -3.37 -14.25
C GLN A 475 0.89 -2.38 -14.56
N TYR A 476 0.01 -2.67 -15.52
CA TYR A 476 -1.11 -1.78 -15.86
C TYR A 476 -2.06 -1.61 -14.67
N LEU A 477 -2.32 -2.69 -13.94
CA LEU A 477 -3.20 -2.64 -12.77
C LEU A 477 -2.59 -1.78 -11.65
N ALA A 478 -1.28 -1.91 -11.41
CA ALA A 478 -0.56 -1.10 -10.45
C ALA A 478 -0.52 0.39 -10.84
N ILE A 479 -0.31 0.71 -12.12
CA ILE A 479 -0.36 2.09 -12.63
C ILE A 479 -1.78 2.66 -12.49
N LEU A 480 -2.83 1.91 -12.85
CA LEU A 480 -4.23 2.34 -12.70
C LEU A 480 -4.59 2.62 -11.24
N LYS A 481 -4.09 1.83 -10.31
CA LYS A 481 -4.26 2.08 -8.87
C LYS A 481 -3.70 3.44 -8.45
N GLU A 482 -2.46 3.75 -8.86
CA GLU A 482 -1.84 5.03 -8.52
C GLU A 482 -2.56 6.20 -9.21
N LEU A 483 -3.02 6.01 -10.45
CA LEU A 483 -3.84 7.01 -11.16
C LEU A 483 -5.19 7.25 -10.48
N SER A 484 -5.86 6.22 -9.97
CA SER A 484 -7.09 6.35 -9.18
C SER A 484 -6.86 7.28 -7.98
N GLY A 485 -5.76 7.09 -7.25
CA GLY A 485 -5.39 7.97 -6.14
C GLY A 485 -5.19 9.44 -6.56
N ILE A 486 -4.54 9.70 -7.70
CA ILE A 486 -4.36 11.06 -8.21
C ILE A 486 -5.69 11.67 -8.68
N CYS A 487 -6.56 10.88 -9.32
CA CYS A 487 -7.84 11.34 -9.88
C CYS A 487 -8.79 11.93 -8.82
N ILE A 488 -8.79 11.38 -7.61
CA ILE A 488 -9.63 11.83 -6.49
C ILE A 488 -9.28 13.28 -6.05
N LEU A 489 -8.07 13.76 -6.33
CA LEU A 489 -7.64 15.12 -5.96
C LEU A 489 -8.36 16.22 -6.75
N TYR A 490 -8.79 15.93 -7.98
CA TYR A 490 -9.27 16.92 -8.93
C TYR A 490 -10.77 16.77 -9.18
N GLN A 491 -11.45 17.90 -9.32
CA GLN A 491 -12.86 17.92 -9.65
C GLN A 491 -13.12 17.26 -11.02
N GLY A 492 -13.93 16.19 -11.03
CA GLY A 492 -14.25 15.42 -12.23
C GLY A 492 -13.19 14.39 -12.65
N GLY A 493 -12.08 14.27 -11.92
CA GLY A 493 -11.03 13.28 -12.24
C GLY A 493 -11.51 11.84 -12.08
N GLU A 494 -12.28 11.54 -11.03
CA GLU A 494 -12.87 10.21 -10.81
C GLU A 494 -13.83 9.81 -11.94
N GLU A 495 -14.70 10.74 -12.38
CA GLU A 495 -15.60 10.50 -13.52
C GLU A 495 -14.83 10.26 -14.83
N GLN A 496 -13.71 10.95 -15.06
CA GLN A 496 -12.85 10.70 -16.21
C GLN A 496 -12.26 9.29 -16.20
N LEU A 497 -11.68 8.88 -15.06
CA LEU A 497 -11.16 7.52 -14.90
C LEU A 497 -12.28 6.49 -15.09
N LYS A 498 -13.43 6.69 -14.45
CA LYS A 498 -14.59 5.80 -14.53
C LYS A 498 -15.09 5.64 -15.97
N ASN A 499 -15.11 6.72 -16.76
CA ASN A 499 -15.48 6.66 -18.16
C ASN A 499 -14.49 5.83 -19.00
N ILE A 500 -13.18 5.98 -18.77
CA ILE A 500 -12.15 5.15 -19.42
C ILE A 500 -12.32 3.69 -19.04
N LEU A 501 -12.49 3.39 -17.75
CA LEU A 501 -12.67 2.01 -17.26
C LEU A 501 -13.94 1.36 -17.83
N ARG A 502 -15.05 2.12 -17.94
CA ARG A 502 -16.28 1.65 -18.61
C ARG A 502 -16.07 1.38 -20.09
N LEU A 503 -15.38 2.28 -20.80
CA LEU A 503 -15.09 2.12 -22.22
C LEU A 503 -14.18 0.89 -22.49
N ARG A 504 -13.23 0.63 -21.59
CA ARG A 504 -12.24 -0.45 -21.69
C ARG A 504 -12.55 -1.65 -20.79
N ARG A 505 -13.83 -1.86 -20.46
CA ARG A 505 -14.30 -2.91 -19.54
C ARG A 505 -13.71 -4.30 -19.80
N PRO A 506 -13.70 -4.85 -21.03
CA PRO A 506 -13.17 -6.20 -21.26
C PRO A 506 -11.69 -6.35 -20.89
N SER A 507 -10.88 -5.32 -21.19
CA SER A 507 -9.45 -5.31 -20.87
C SER A 507 -9.22 -5.21 -19.37
N LEU A 508 -10.00 -4.37 -18.68
CA LEU A 508 -9.94 -4.27 -17.22
C LEU A 508 -10.29 -5.60 -16.54
N CYS A 509 -11.40 -6.24 -16.93
CA CYS A 509 -11.81 -7.51 -16.35
C CYS A 509 -10.74 -8.59 -16.56
N ALA A 510 -10.18 -8.69 -17.77
CA ALA A 510 -9.08 -9.60 -18.06
C ALA A 510 -7.81 -9.31 -17.23
N LEU A 511 -7.49 -8.03 -16.97
CA LEU A 511 -6.39 -7.65 -16.08
C LEU A 511 -6.64 -8.11 -14.65
N VAL A 512 -7.86 -7.90 -14.12
CA VAL A 512 -8.20 -8.31 -12.76
C VAL A 512 -8.05 -9.83 -12.60
N VAL A 513 -8.64 -10.62 -13.49
CA VAL A 513 -8.61 -12.09 -13.39
C VAL A 513 -7.21 -12.68 -13.61
N LYS A 514 -6.40 -12.10 -14.52
CA LYS A 514 -5.09 -12.68 -14.87
C LYS A 514 -3.92 -12.12 -14.07
N CYS A 515 -4.01 -10.90 -13.54
CA CYS A 515 -2.87 -10.19 -12.98
C CYS A 515 -3.01 -9.77 -11.51
N ALA A 516 -4.22 -9.77 -10.95
CA ALA A 516 -4.39 -9.40 -9.54
C ALA A 516 -3.74 -10.45 -8.61
N LYS A 517 -3.08 -9.98 -7.56
CA LYS A 517 -2.46 -10.85 -6.55
C LYS A 517 -3.09 -10.61 -5.18
N ARG A 518 -3.05 -11.64 -4.32
CA ARG A 518 -3.53 -11.56 -2.93
C ARG A 518 -2.81 -10.51 -2.08
N SER A 519 -1.52 -10.26 -2.37
CA SER A 519 -0.71 -9.26 -1.64
C SER A 519 -1.09 -7.82 -1.93
N ASP A 520 -1.83 -7.59 -3.02
CA ASP A 520 -2.12 -6.25 -3.51
C ASP A 520 -3.40 -5.71 -2.85
N ASP A 521 -3.43 -4.41 -2.58
CA ASP A 521 -4.63 -3.75 -2.09
C ASP A 521 -5.55 -3.33 -3.26
N HIS A 522 -6.68 -4.03 -3.36
CA HIS A 522 -7.71 -3.88 -4.39
C HIS A 522 -8.89 -2.99 -3.96
N GLN A 523 -8.80 -2.27 -2.83
CA GLN A 523 -9.91 -1.48 -2.32
C GLN A 523 -10.40 -0.40 -3.30
N TRP A 524 -9.50 0.14 -4.12
CA TRP A 524 -9.84 1.11 -5.15
C TRP A 524 -10.76 0.53 -6.25
N LEU A 525 -10.69 -0.78 -6.53
CA LEU A 525 -11.57 -1.44 -7.51
C LEU A 525 -13.02 -1.53 -7.00
N ILE A 526 -13.23 -1.64 -5.69
CA ILE A 526 -14.57 -1.69 -5.10
C ILE A 526 -15.33 -0.38 -5.34
N GLN A 527 -14.63 0.76 -5.30
CA GLN A 527 -15.22 2.07 -5.60
C GLN A 527 -15.77 2.14 -7.04
N HIS A 528 -15.28 1.27 -7.91
CA HIS A 528 -15.70 1.15 -9.30
C HIS A 528 -16.34 -0.22 -9.58
N LYS A 529 -16.95 -0.89 -8.60
CA LYS A 529 -17.53 -2.23 -8.81
C LYS A 529 -18.55 -2.32 -9.97
N ASP A 530 -19.18 -1.20 -10.33
CA ASP A 530 -20.12 -1.11 -11.45
C ASP A 530 -19.45 -1.28 -12.83
N VAL A 531 -18.13 -1.13 -12.93
CA VAL A 531 -17.40 -1.34 -14.20
C VAL A 531 -16.89 -2.77 -14.35
N LEU A 532 -16.84 -3.55 -13.27
CA LEU A 532 -16.38 -4.93 -13.29
C LEU A 532 -17.50 -5.89 -13.76
N ASP A 533 -17.13 -7.07 -14.20
CA ASP A 533 -18.07 -8.18 -14.42
C ASP A 533 -18.08 -9.16 -13.25
N PHE A 534 -19.00 -10.11 -13.31
CA PHE A 534 -19.14 -11.17 -12.31
C PHE A 534 -17.83 -11.93 -12.08
N GLU A 535 -17.15 -12.35 -13.15
CA GLU A 535 -15.93 -13.15 -13.04
C GLU A 535 -14.83 -12.39 -12.30
N SER A 536 -14.66 -11.10 -12.60
CA SER A 536 -13.70 -10.23 -11.92
C SER A 536 -14.04 -10.03 -10.44
N ARG A 537 -15.31 -9.74 -10.11
CA ARG A 537 -15.75 -9.54 -8.72
C ARG A 537 -15.64 -10.83 -7.91
N ARG A 538 -16.05 -11.96 -8.49
CA ARG A 538 -15.86 -13.30 -7.92
C ARG A 538 -14.37 -13.58 -7.68
N HIS A 539 -13.50 -13.29 -8.65
CA HIS A 539 -12.06 -13.50 -8.50
C HIS A 539 -11.47 -12.70 -7.33
N LEU A 540 -11.79 -11.40 -7.24
CA LEU A 540 -11.39 -10.53 -6.14
C LEU A 540 -11.88 -11.04 -4.78
N ALA A 541 -13.14 -11.48 -4.70
CA ALA A 541 -13.72 -12.04 -3.49
C ALA A 541 -13.07 -13.37 -3.09
N MET A 542 -12.81 -14.27 -4.05
CA MET A 542 -12.18 -15.56 -3.80
C MET A 542 -10.71 -15.44 -3.36
N MET A 543 -10.01 -14.39 -3.78
CA MET A 543 -8.65 -14.10 -3.30
C MET A 543 -8.58 -13.79 -1.81
N MET A 544 -9.71 -13.42 -1.18
CA MET A 544 -9.76 -13.14 0.27
C MET A 544 -9.78 -14.40 1.13
N PHE A 545 -10.12 -15.56 0.55
CA PHE A 545 -10.04 -16.84 1.24
C PHE A 545 -8.60 -17.36 1.30
N PRO A 546 -8.23 -18.09 2.38
CA PRO A 546 -6.96 -18.80 2.44
C PRO A 546 -6.87 -19.87 1.33
N ASP A 547 -5.65 -20.26 0.99
CA ASP A 547 -5.44 -21.40 0.10
C ASP A 547 -5.78 -22.70 0.82
N VAL A 548 -6.66 -23.49 0.21
CA VAL A 548 -6.91 -24.87 0.65
C VAL A 548 -5.63 -25.67 0.40
N LYS A 549 -5.12 -26.31 1.44
CA LYS A 549 -3.90 -27.11 1.35
C LYS A 549 -4.20 -28.45 0.68
N GLU A 550 -3.26 -28.93 -0.13
CA GLU A 550 -3.38 -30.24 -0.80
C GLU A 550 -2.92 -31.40 0.11
N ASP A 551 -2.15 -31.09 1.15
CA ASP A 551 -1.61 -32.07 2.09
C ASP A 551 -2.69 -32.52 3.10
N TYR A 552 -3.12 -33.78 2.98
CA TYR A 552 -4.19 -34.36 3.80
C TYR A 552 -3.91 -34.31 5.31
N GLU A 553 -2.63 -34.33 5.73
CA GLU A 553 -2.24 -34.28 7.15
C GLU A 553 -2.55 -32.94 7.82
N GLU A 554 -2.79 -31.88 7.04
CA GLU A 554 -3.08 -30.54 7.54
C GLU A 554 -4.57 -30.17 7.42
N LEU A 555 -5.43 -31.11 7.00
CA LEU A 555 -6.88 -30.92 6.89
C LEU A 555 -7.58 -31.19 8.22
N HIS A 556 -8.68 -30.47 8.47
CA HIS A 556 -9.54 -30.71 9.62
C HIS A 556 -10.41 -31.94 9.39
N GLU A 557 -10.12 -33.02 10.11
CA GLU A 557 -10.81 -34.32 9.98
C GLU A 557 -12.16 -34.34 10.70
N MET A 558 -13.18 -34.88 10.01
CA MET A 558 -14.53 -35.04 10.52
C MET A 558 -15.06 -36.45 10.21
N LEU A 559 -15.56 -37.12 11.25
CA LEU A 559 -16.16 -38.44 11.15
C LEU A 559 -17.61 -38.39 11.68
N ILE A 560 -18.58 -38.37 10.78
CA ILE A 560 -19.97 -38.01 11.09
C ILE A 560 -20.94 -39.18 10.87
N ASP A 561 -21.88 -39.38 11.78
CA ASP A 561 -23.04 -40.26 11.57
C ASP A 561 -24.12 -39.55 10.72
N ARG A 562 -24.58 -40.16 9.62
CA ARG A 562 -25.68 -39.61 8.80
C ARG A 562 -26.95 -39.31 9.61
N SER A 563 -27.23 -40.11 10.64
CA SER A 563 -28.41 -39.92 11.50
C SER A 563 -28.30 -38.72 12.44
N GLN A 564 -27.07 -38.25 12.70
CA GLN A 564 -26.77 -37.10 13.58
C GLN A 564 -26.06 -35.98 12.81
N LEU A 565 -26.27 -35.90 11.49
CA LEU A 565 -25.54 -35.01 10.58
C LEU A 565 -25.38 -33.58 11.12
N LEU A 566 -26.48 -32.92 11.48
CA LEU A 566 -26.45 -31.52 11.92
C LEU A 566 -25.75 -31.36 13.29
N ALA A 567 -26.05 -32.24 14.24
CA ALA A 567 -25.52 -32.16 15.60
C ALA A 567 -24.01 -32.43 15.63
N GLU A 568 -23.53 -33.47 14.95
CA GLU A 568 -22.10 -33.77 14.89
C GLU A 568 -21.34 -32.73 14.05
N SER A 569 -21.92 -32.25 12.94
CA SER A 569 -21.31 -31.15 12.16
C SER A 569 -21.13 -29.88 13.00
N PHE A 570 -22.12 -29.55 13.83
CA PHE A 570 -22.06 -28.42 14.75
C PHE A 570 -20.91 -28.57 15.75
N GLU A 571 -20.70 -29.75 16.31
CA GLU A 571 -19.58 -30.01 17.23
C GLU A 571 -18.22 -29.89 16.53
N TYR A 572 -18.08 -30.45 15.32
CA TYR A 572 -16.80 -30.44 14.58
C TYR A 572 -16.40 -29.06 14.03
N ILE A 573 -17.35 -28.27 13.53
CA ILE A 573 -17.07 -26.97 12.90
C ILE A 573 -17.32 -25.81 13.85
N GLY A 574 -18.38 -25.88 14.66
CA GLY A 574 -18.76 -24.80 15.58
C GLY A 574 -17.73 -24.61 16.70
N ARG A 575 -17.12 -25.69 17.19
CA ARG A 575 -16.12 -25.65 18.27
C ARG A 575 -14.66 -25.70 17.82
N ALA A 576 -14.41 -25.80 16.52
CA ALA A 576 -13.04 -25.76 15.98
C ALA A 576 -12.40 -24.39 16.15
N GLU A 577 -11.07 -24.36 16.28
CA GLU A 577 -10.29 -23.13 16.19
C GLU A 577 -10.27 -22.64 14.73
N PRO A 578 -10.42 -21.33 14.47
CA PRO A 578 -10.47 -20.81 13.10
C PRO A 578 -9.30 -21.25 12.21
N GLU A 579 -8.09 -21.29 12.77
CA GLU A 579 -6.86 -21.64 12.04
C GLU A 579 -6.86 -23.10 11.55
N SER A 580 -7.52 -24.02 12.25
CA SER A 580 -7.61 -25.42 11.80
C SER A 580 -8.51 -25.56 10.58
N LEU A 581 -9.49 -24.68 10.43
CA LEU A 581 -10.43 -24.68 9.31
C LEU A 581 -9.84 -24.04 8.04
N HIS A 582 -8.77 -23.24 8.16
CA HIS A 582 -8.12 -22.60 7.01
C HIS A 582 -7.37 -23.59 6.10
N GLY A 583 -6.96 -24.75 6.64
CA GLY A 583 -6.28 -25.79 5.87
C GLY A 583 -7.18 -26.52 4.87
N GLY A 584 -8.49 -26.50 5.11
CA GLY A 584 -9.48 -27.31 4.39
C GLY A 584 -10.04 -28.44 5.26
N LEU A 585 -10.99 -29.20 4.70
CA LEU A 585 -11.72 -30.24 5.43
C LEU A 585 -11.45 -31.63 4.85
N PHE A 586 -11.35 -32.62 5.73
CA PHE A 586 -11.40 -34.03 5.41
C PHE A 586 -12.65 -34.65 6.04
N MET A 587 -13.45 -35.37 5.25
CA MET A 587 -14.79 -35.80 5.65
C MET A 587 -15.01 -37.28 5.37
N GLU A 588 -15.51 -37.99 6.39
CA GLU A 588 -15.92 -39.40 6.32
C GLU A 588 -17.27 -39.62 7.02
N PHE A 589 -18.11 -40.49 6.47
CA PHE A 589 -19.32 -40.96 7.14
C PHE A 589 -19.05 -42.26 7.91
N LYS A 590 -19.56 -42.35 9.14
CA LYS A 590 -19.40 -43.55 9.97
C LYS A 590 -19.99 -44.77 9.28
N ASN A 591 -19.23 -45.86 9.26
CA ASN A 591 -19.59 -47.14 8.65
C ASN A 591 -19.70 -47.14 7.11
N GLU A 592 -19.15 -46.11 6.45
CA GLU A 592 -19.01 -46.06 4.98
C GLU A 592 -17.54 -46.14 4.59
N GLU A 593 -17.23 -46.84 3.49
CA GLU A 593 -15.86 -46.94 2.96
C GLU A 593 -15.47 -45.74 2.09
N ALA A 594 -16.44 -44.87 1.75
CA ALA A 594 -16.23 -43.76 0.84
C ALA A 594 -15.50 -42.60 1.52
N THR A 595 -14.41 -42.13 0.91
CA THR A 595 -13.64 -40.96 1.36
C THR A 595 -13.33 -40.00 0.21
N GLY A 596 -12.97 -38.76 0.56
CA GLY A 596 -12.40 -37.78 -0.36
C GLY A 596 -13.35 -36.67 -0.82
N PRO A 597 -12.98 -35.89 -1.86
CA PRO A 597 -13.65 -34.64 -2.22
C PRO A 597 -15.13 -34.77 -2.59
N GLY A 598 -15.56 -35.94 -3.08
CA GLY A 598 -16.96 -36.22 -3.40
C GLY A 598 -17.85 -36.30 -2.16
N VAL A 599 -17.35 -36.93 -1.09
CA VAL A 599 -18.03 -37.04 0.21
C VAL A 599 -18.13 -35.67 0.87
N LEU A 600 -17.07 -34.85 0.77
CA LEU A 600 -17.09 -33.48 1.27
C LEU A 600 -18.15 -32.62 0.57
N ARG A 601 -18.27 -32.70 -0.77
CA ARG A 601 -19.32 -31.97 -1.52
C ARG A 601 -20.72 -32.41 -1.13
N GLU A 602 -20.92 -33.71 -0.95
CA GLU A 602 -22.18 -34.24 -0.45
C GLU A 602 -22.51 -33.70 0.94
N TRP A 603 -21.55 -33.75 1.87
CA TRP A 603 -21.73 -33.23 3.22
C TRP A 603 -22.14 -31.75 3.22
N PHE A 604 -21.47 -30.90 2.43
CA PHE A 604 -21.84 -29.48 2.30
C PHE A 604 -23.29 -29.29 1.86
N PHE A 605 -23.74 -30.07 0.87
CA PHE A 605 -25.13 -30.01 0.39
C PHE A 605 -26.11 -30.42 1.50
N LEU A 606 -25.86 -31.56 2.18
CA LEU A 606 -26.75 -32.09 3.21
C LEU A 606 -26.80 -31.20 4.46
N VAL A 607 -25.65 -30.71 4.93
CA VAL A 607 -25.58 -29.85 6.12
C VAL A 607 -26.25 -28.49 5.87
N CYS A 608 -26.09 -27.91 4.67
CA CYS A 608 -26.81 -26.68 4.32
C CYS A 608 -28.33 -26.93 4.26
N GLN A 609 -28.77 -28.03 3.66
CA GLN A 609 -30.19 -28.39 3.68
C GLN A 609 -30.74 -28.54 5.11
N ALA A 610 -29.94 -29.09 6.03
CA ALA A 610 -30.30 -29.17 7.44
C ALA A 610 -30.34 -27.80 8.13
N ILE A 611 -29.34 -26.94 7.94
CA ILE A 611 -29.28 -25.59 8.54
C ILE A 611 -30.48 -24.74 8.14
N PHE A 612 -30.84 -24.74 6.84
CA PHE A 612 -31.94 -23.95 6.29
C PHE A 612 -33.30 -24.67 6.35
N ASN A 613 -33.39 -25.80 7.05
CA ASN A 613 -34.65 -26.50 7.26
C ASN A 613 -35.56 -25.66 8.19
N PRO A 614 -36.82 -25.36 7.77
CA PRO A 614 -37.76 -24.62 8.60
C PRO A 614 -38.00 -25.21 10.01
N GLN A 615 -37.80 -26.51 10.19
CA GLN A 615 -37.95 -27.19 11.48
C GLN A 615 -36.94 -26.73 12.55
N ASN A 616 -35.78 -26.24 12.14
CA ASN A 616 -34.73 -25.78 13.05
C ASN A 616 -34.92 -24.33 13.51
N ALA A 617 -35.92 -23.62 12.97
CA ALA A 617 -36.28 -22.24 13.33
C ALA A 617 -35.13 -21.20 13.25
N LEU A 618 -34.01 -21.51 12.58
CA LEU A 618 -32.88 -20.59 12.40
C LEU A 618 -33.14 -19.56 11.29
N PHE A 619 -33.61 -20.00 10.13
CA PHE A 619 -33.83 -19.15 8.96
C PHE A 619 -35.27 -19.24 8.45
N VAL A 620 -35.73 -18.19 7.78
CA VAL A 620 -37.04 -18.11 7.13
C VAL A 620 -36.84 -18.01 5.63
N ALA A 621 -37.56 -18.85 4.87
CA ALA A 621 -37.58 -18.79 3.42
C ALA A 621 -38.50 -17.65 2.94
N CYS A 622 -38.10 -16.96 1.87
CA CYS A 622 -38.93 -15.93 1.26
C CYS A 622 -40.19 -16.57 0.62
N PRO A 623 -41.37 -15.93 0.70
CA PRO A 623 -42.61 -16.53 0.21
C PRO A 623 -42.65 -16.80 -1.29
N HIS A 624 -41.97 -15.98 -2.09
CA HIS A 624 -41.96 -16.08 -3.56
C HIS A 624 -40.77 -16.88 -4.12
N ASP A 625 -39.66 -16.98 -3.37
CA ASP A 625 -38.50 -17.79 -3.73
C ASP A 625 -38.03 -18.57 -2.49
N HIS A 626 -38.43 -19.83 -2.40
CA HIS A 626 -38.12 -20.69 -1.25
C HIS A 626 -36.63 -21.06 -1.14
N ARG A 627 -35.80 -20.65 -2.10
CA ARG A 627 -34.34 -20.79 -2.04
C ARG A 627 -33.69 -19.62 -1.29
N ARG A 628 -34.39 -18.49 -1.14
CA ARG A 628 -33.89 -17.26 -0.49
C ARG A 628 -34.21 -17.25 0.99
N PHE A 629 -33.18 -17.06 1.81
CA PHE A 629 -33.31 -17.10 3.25
C PHE A 629 -32.81 -15.83 3.94
N TYR A 630 -33.43 -15.50 5.07
CA TYR A 630 -32.94 -14.51 6.03
C TYR A 630 -33.10 -15.05 7.47
N PRO A 631 -32.34 -14.52 8.45
CA PRO A 631 -32.40 -14.96 9.83
C PRO A 631 -33.82 -14.84 10.42
N ASN A 632 -34.26 -15.88 11.14
CA ASN A 632 -35.54 -15.87 11.81
C ASN A 632 -35.49 -15.01 13.08
N PRO A 633 -36.32 -13.95 13.21
CA PRO A 633 -36.43 -13.18 14.44
C PRO A 633 -36.85 -14.02 15.65
N ALA A 634 -37.58 -15.12 15.42
CA ALA A 634 -38.04 -16.04 16.47
C ALA A 634 -37.05 -17.19 16.77
N SER A 635 -35.82 -17.12 16.28
CA SER A 635 -34.80 -18.17 16.50
C SER A 635 -34.46 -18.42 17.97
N LYS A 636 -34.74 -17.46 18.87
CA LYS A 636 -34.57 -17.57 20.33
C LYS A 636 -35.35 -18.72 20.99
N VAL A 637 -36.24 -19.39 20.25
CA VAL A 637 -36.87 -20.65 20.67
C VAL A 637 -35.81 -21.72 20.99
N ASP A 638 -34.70 -21.73 20.26
CA ASP A 638 -33.53 -22.56 20.57
C ASP A 638 -32.51 -21.75 21.41
N PRO A 639 -32.17 -22.22 22.62
CA PRO A 639 -31.13 -21.59 23.45
C PRO A 639 -29.76 -21.47 22.78
N LEU A 640 -29.42 -22.39 21.87
CA LEU A 640 -28.14 -22.42 21.16
C LEU A 640 -28.18 -21.68 19.81
N HIS A 641 -29.28 -20.98 19.48
CA HIS A 641 -29.45 -20.39 18.15
C HIS A 641 -28.31 -19.47 17.71
N LEU A 642 -27.73 -18.68 18.63
CA LEU A 642 -26.60 -17.80 18.32
C LEU A 642 -25.35 -18.57 17.89
N GLU A 643 -25.03 -19.66 18.58
CA GLU A 643 -23.91 -20.54 18.23
C GLU A 643 -24.16 -21.22 16.88
N TYR A 644 -25.41 -21.62 16.61
CA TYR A 644 -25.81 -22.15 15.31
C TYR A 644 -25.66 -21.12 14.17
N PHE A 645 -25.88 -19.82 14.43
CA PHE A 645 -25.60 -18.78 13.42
C PHE A 645 -24.10 -18.65 13.13
N THR A 646 -23.24 -18.71 14.16
CA THR A 646 -21.78 -18.76 13.96
C THR A 646 -21.36 -19.98 13.16
N PHE A 647 -21.88 -21.16 13.51
CA PHE A 647 -21.67 -22.39 12.75
C PHE A 647 -22.15 -22.26 11.30
N ALA A 648 -23.34 -21.71 11.05
CA ALA A 648 -23.85 -21.50 9.70
C ALA A 648 -22.96 -20.53 8.89
N GLY A 649 -22.46 -19.46 9.52
CA GLY A 649 -21.50 -18.54 8.91
C GLY A 649 -20.22 -19.23 8.46
N ARG A 650 -19.65 -20.08 9.33
CA ARG A 650 -18.46 -20.89 9.02
C ARG A 650 -18.74 -21.86 7.87
N VAL A 651 -19.84 -22.60 7.91
CA VAL A 651 -20.21 -23.58 6.87
C VAL A 651 -20.36 -22.92 5.50
N ILE A 652 -21.04 -21.77 5.41
CA ILE A 652 -21.20 -21.07 4.13
C ILE A 652 -19.86 -20.53 3.61
N ALA A 653 -19.03 -19.96 4.48
CA ALA A 653 -17.70 -19.51 4.10
C ALA A 653 -16.81 -20.66 3.60
N LEU A 654 -16.86 -21.82 4.28
CA LEU A 654 -16.16 -23.04 3.88
C LEU A 654 -16.68 -23.59 2.55
N ALA A 655 -17.99 -23.59 2.32
CA ALA A 655 -18.58 -24.01 1.06
C ALA A 655 -18.08 -23.15 -0.12
N LEU A 656 -18.01 -21.82 0.07
CA LEU A 656 -17.46 -20.89 -0.91
C LEU A 656 -15.96 -21.12 -1.14
N MET A 657 -15.17 -21.27 -0.06
CA MET A 657 -13.74 -21.57 -0.12
C MET A 657 -13.45 -22.82 -0.95
N HIS A 658 -14.24 -23.89 -0.75
CA HIS A 658 -14.17 -25.13 -1.52
C HIS A 658 -14.89 -25.08 -2.88
N LYS A 659 -15.47 -23.94 -3.26
CA LYS A 659 -16.18 -23.69 -4.53
C LYS A 659 -17.38 -24.65 -4.76
N VAL A 660 -18.09 -25.01 -3.70
CA VAL A 660 -19.24 -25.92 -3.74
C VAL A 660 -20.56 -25.15 -3.79
N GLN A 661 -21.37 -25.42 -4.82
CA GLN A 661 -22.73 -24.87 -4.91
C GLN A 661 -23.67 -25.67 -4.00
N VAL A 662 -24.16 -25.03 -2.93
CA VAL A 662 -25.00 -25.63 -1.89
C VAL A 662 -26.49 -25.47 -2.13
N GLY A 663 -26.89 -24.64 -3.11
CA GLY A 663 -28.29 -24.56 -3.58
C GLY A 663 -29.20 -23.60 -2.83
N ILE A 664 -28.70 -22.91 -1.80
CA ILE A 664 -29.39 -21.83 -1.09
C ILE A 664 -28.86 -20.46 -1.55
N VAL A 665 -29.64 -19.42 -1.31
CA VAL A 665 -29.27 -18.03 -1.57
C VAL A 665 -29.75 -17.11 -0.45
N PHE A 666 -29.15 -15.92 -0.33
CA PHE A 666 -29.53 -14.96 0.69
C PHE A 666 -30.56 -13.97 0.17
N ASP A 667 -31.45 -13.56 1.05
CA ASP A 667 -32.32 -12.43 0.79
C ASP A 667 -31.50 -11.12 0.72
N ARG A 668 -32.02 -10.16 -0.05
CA ARG A 668 -31.41 -8.85 -0.28
C ARG A 668 -31.13 -8.10 1.03
N VAL A 669 -32.06 -8.17 1.99
CA VAL A 669 -31.94 -7.51 3.29
C VAL A 669 -30.82 -8.13 4.12
N PHE A 670 -30.68 -9.45 4.08
CA PHE A 670 -29.61 -10.15 4.79
C PHE A 670 -28.25 -9.84 4.18
N PHE A 671 -28.15 -9.88 2.85
CA PHE A 671 -26.94 -9.52 2.12
C PHE A 671 -26.46 -8.09 2.41
N GLN A 672 -27.38 -7.10 2.38
CA GLN A 672 -27.05 -5.70 2.64
C GLN A 672 -26.47 -5.50 4.05
N GLN A 673 -27.00 -6.20 5.05
CA GLN A 673 -26.47 -6.14 6.41
C GLN A 673 -25.05 -6.73 6.50
N LEU A 674 -24.78 -7.84 5.82
CA LEU A 674 -23.44 -8.45 5.77
C LEU A 674 -22.42 -7.55 5.04
N ALA A 675 -22.88 -6.74 4.07
CA ALA A 675 -22.07 -5.71 3.41
C ALA A 675 -21.86 -4.43 4.26
N GLY A 676 -22.45 -4.35 5.46
CA GLY A 676 -22.36 -3.21 6.37
C GLY A 676 -23.37 -2.09 6.10
N THR A 677 -24.38 -2.34 5.25
CA THR A 677 -25.46 -1.38 4.99
C THR A 677 -26.63 -1.65 5.94
N LEU A 678 -26.83 -0.75 6.92
CA LEU A 678 -27.87 -0.89 7.94
C LEU A 678 -29.13 -0.08 7.66
N ASN A 679 -29.13 0.77 6.62
CA ASN A 679 -30.29 1.58 6.23
C ASN A 679 -30.99 0.90 5.06
N LEU A 680 -32.07 0.18 5.36
CA LEU A 680 -32.87 -0.53 4.36
C LEU A 680 -33.97 0.37 3.80
N SER A 681 -34.24 0.26 2.50
CA SER A 681 -35.37 0.90 1.85
C SER A 681 -36.60 -0.01 1.82
N LEU A 682 -37.77 0.56 1.53
CA LEU A 682 -39.01 -0.20 1.34
C LEU A 682 -38.88 -1.23 0.22
N GLU A 683 -38.16 -0.92 -0.86
CA GLU A 683 -37.99 -1.85 -1.98
C GLU A 683 -37.10 -3.05 -1.63
N ASP A 684 -36.22 -2.93 -0.63
CA ASP A 684 -35.35 -4.03 -0.23
C ASP A 684 -36.12 -5.16 0.47
N ILE A 685 -37.24 -4.87 1.14
CA ILE A 685 -38.03 -5.86 1.90
C ILE A 685 -39.13 -6.54 1.08
N ARG A 686 -39.28 -6.17 -0.20
CA ARG A 686 -40.39 -6.61 -1.06
C ARG A 686 -40.51 -8.13 -1.13
N ASP A 687 -39.38 -8.80 -1.27
CA ASP A 687 -39.33 -10.25 -1.46
C ASP A 687 -39.28 -11.00 -0.11
N ALA A 688 -38.70 -10.39 0.93
CA ALA A 688 -38.57 -10.95 2.28
C ALA A 688 -39.92 -11.02 3.03
N ASP A 689 -40.75 -9.97 2.95
CA ASP A 689 -42.09 -9.92 3.54
C ASP A 689 -43.05 -9.10 2.66
N PRO A 690 -43.66 -9.73 1.63
CA PRO A 690 -44.57 -9.07 0.71
C PRO A 690 -45.81 -8.46 1.38
N LEU A 691 -46.25 -9.03 2.52
CA LEU A 691 -47.40 -8.52 3.27
C LEU A 691 -47.06 -7.21 3.97
N LEU A 692 -45.90 -7.16 4.64
CA LEU A 692 -45.41 -5.94 5.26
C LEU A 692 -45.09 -4.87 4.21
N TYR A 693 -44.48 -5.25 3.08
CA TYR A 693 -44.23 -4.34 1.95
C TYR A 693 -45.53 -3.67 1.47
N ASN A 694 -46.57 -4.45 1.19
CA ASN A 694 -47.86 -3.92 0.74
C ASN A 694 -48.51 -3.00 1.78
N SER A 695 -48.43 -3.37 3.07
CA SER A 695 -48.98 -2.56 4.17
C SER A 695 -48.25 -1.22 4.30
N CYS A 696 -46.91 -1.23 4.26
CA CYS A 696 -46.10 -0.01 4.29
C CYS A 696 -46.36 0.87 3.07
N LYS A 697 -46.45 0.28 1.88
CA LYS A 697 -46.77 0.99 0.64
C LYS A 697 -48.13 1.67 0.71
N GLN A 698 -49.15 0.97 1.23
CA GLN A 698 -50.47 1.56 1.45
C GLN A 698 -50.41 2.76 2.40
N ILE A 699 -49.66 2.68 3.52
CA ILE A 699 -49.49 3.81 4.46
C ILE A 699 -48.86 5.03 3.77
N LEU A 700 -47.86 4.82 2.90
CA LEU A 700 -47.18 5.90 2.17
C LEU A 700 -48.04 6.51 1.06
N GLU A 701 -48.91 5.72 0.43
CA GLU A 701 -49.75 6.16 -0.70
C GLU A 701 -51.13 6.68 -0.24
N MET A 702 -51.50 6.47 1.03
CA MET A 702 -52.81 6.86 1.57
C MET A 702 -53.02 8.38 1.52
N ASP A 703 -54.29 8.78 1.42
CA ASP A 703 -54.70 10.18 1.46
C ASP A 703 -54.29 10.86 2.79
N ALA A 704 -53.83 12.10 2.69
CA ALA A 704 -53.29 12.86 3.81
C ALA A 704 -54.38 13.26 4.82
N GLU A 705 -55.59 13.60 4.37
CA GLU A 705 -56.69 13.95 5.29
C GLU A 705 -57.15 12.72 6.07
N PHE A 706 -57.17 11.55 5.42
CA PHE A 706 -57.52 10.30 6.08
C PHE A 706 -56.49 9.88 7.14
N ILE A 707 -55.18 9.94 6.84
CA ILE A 707 -54.16 9.57 7.84
C ILE A 707 -54.12 10.56 9.02
N ASP A 708 -54.32 11.86 8.76
CA ASP A 708 -54.32 12.90 9.79
C ASP A 708 -55.56 12.85 10.69
N SER A 709 -56.62 12.15 10.26
CA SER A 709 -57.82 11.90 11.07
C SER A 709 -57.63 10.85 12.17
N ASP A 710 -56.44 10.23 12.27
CA ASP A 710 -56.11 9.15 13.22
C ASP A 710 -57.05 7.94 13.15
N ALA A 711 -57.71 7.73 12.00
CA ALA A 711 -58.65 6.62 11.79
C ALA A 711 -57.98 5.24 11.89
N LEU A 712 -56.66 5.16 11.65
CA LEU A 712 -55.89 3.92 11.74
C LEU A 712 -55.38 3.61 13.16
N GLY A 713 -55.38 4.60 14.08
CA GLY A 713 -54.86 4.43 15.44
C GLY A 713 -53.39 4.01 15.52
N LEU A 714 -52.58 4.36 14.51
CA LEU A 714 -51.18 3.96 14.44
C LEU A 714 -50.31 4.89 15.29
N THR A 715 -49.45 4.28 16.11
CA THR A 715 -48.39 4.96 16.85
C THR A 715 -47.05 4.31 16.53
N PHE A 716 -45.93 4.91 16.94
CA PHE A 716 -44.57 4.39 16.68
C PHE A 716 -44.24 3.19 17.59
N VAL A 717 -45.09 2.17 17.54
CA VAL A 717 -44.97 0.92 18.30
C VAL A 717 -45.24 -0.26 17.37
N ARG A 718 -44.71 -1.42 17.76
CA ARG A 718 -44.98 -2.68 17.09
C ARG A 718 -45.28 -3.76 18.11
N GLU A 719 -46.26 -4.60 17.81
CA GLU A 719 -46.49 -5.84 18.54
C GLU A 719 -45.55 -6.94 18.02
N VAL A 720 -44.82 -7.55 18.95
CA VAL A 720 -43.93 -8.68 18.69
C VAL A 720 -44.43 -9.86 19.50
N GLU A 721 -44.59 -11.00 18.86
CA GLU A 721 -44.90 -12.26 19.54
C GLU A 721 -43.59 -13.02 19.78
N GLU A 722 -43.20 -13.15 21.04
CA GLU A 722 -42.00 -13.88 21.48
C GLU A 722 -42.44 -15.05 22.36
N LEU A 723 -42.16 -16.28 21.95
CA LEU A 723 -42.51 -17.51 22.69
C LEU A 723 -44.00 -17.60 23.08
N GLY A 724 -44.89 -17.10 22.22
CA GLY A 724 -46.34 -17.05 22.46
C GLY A 724 -46.83 -15.90 23.34
N ALA A 725 -45.94 -15.03 23.84
CA ALA A 725 -46.29 -13.82 24.55
C ALA A 725 -46.26 -12.61 23.61
N ARG A 726 -47.35 -11.84 23.56
CA ARG A 726 -47.41 -10.57 22.81
C ARG A 726 -46.82 -9.43 23.64
N LYS A 727 -45.83 -8.76 23.08
CA LYS A 727 -45.14 -7.62 23.69
C LYS A 727 -45.19 -6.42 22.75
N THR A 728 -45.59 -5.27 23.27
CA THR A 728 -45.53 -4.00 22.53
C THR A 728 -44.15 -3.38 22.72
N VAL A 729 -43.45 -3.12 21.61
CA VAL A 729 -42.13 -2.51 21.57
C VAL A 729 -42.23 -1.13 20.93
N GLU A 730 -41.62 -0.11 21.55
CA GLU A 730 -41.53 1.22 20.96
C GLU A 730 -40.46 1.25 19.88
N LEU A 731 -40.81 1.74 18.69
CA LEU A 731 -39.89 1.83 17.56
C LEU A 731 -38.89 3.00 17.71
N CYS A 732 -39.28 4.02 18.46
CA CYS A 732 -38.44 5.16 18.82
C CYS A 732 -38.80 5.66 20.24
N PRO A 733 -37.92 6.45 20.90
CA PRO A 733 -38.19 6.94 22.25
C PRO A 733 -39.51 7.74 22.33
N GLY A 734 -40.43 7.31 23.19
CA GLY A 734 -41.74 7.94 23.34
C GLY A 734 -42.74 7.55 22.25
N GLY A 735 -42.46 6.48 21.50
CA GLY A 735 -43.22 6.07 20.32
C GLY A 735 -44.70 5.77 20.61
N LYS A 736 -45.04 5.31 21.81
CA LYS A 736 -46.44 5.11 22.26
C LYS A 736 -47.31 6.36 22.21
N SER A 737 -46.69 7.53 22.37
CA SER A 737 -47.40 8.82 22.37
C SER A 737 -47.30 9.56 21.04
N LYS A 738 -46.53 9.04 20.08
CA LYS A 738 -46.33 9.65 18.76
C LYS A 738 -47.30 9.02 17.76
N ILE A 739 -48.35 9.75 17.40
CA ILE A 739 -49.35 9.34 16.40
C ILE A 739 -48.76 9.48 14.99
N VAL A 740 -49.07 8.51 14.12
CA VAL A 740 -48.66 8.52 12.71
C VAL A 740 -49.59 9.45 11.92
N ASN A 741 -49.00 10.33 11.11
CA ASN A 741 -49.69 11.34 10.31
C ASN A 741 -48.96 11.55 8.97
N SER A 742 -49.51 12.42 8.11
CA SER A 742 -49.02 12.67 6.75
C SER A 742 -47.56 13.15 6.70
N LYS A 743 -47.09 13.84 7.76
CA LYS A 743 -45.73 14.38 7.85
C LYS A 743 -44.69 13.39 8.36
N ASN A 744 -45.10 12.39 9.15
CA ASN A 744 -44.17 11.46 9.80
C ASN A 744 -44.33 9.99 9.34
N ARG A 745 -45.26 9.69 8.43
CA ARG A 745 -45.50 8.33 7.91
C ARG A 745 -44.28 7.68 7.27
N GLU A 746 -43.43 8.44 6.59
CA GLU A 746 -42.16 7.93 6.03
C GLU A 746 -41.20 7.51 7.15
N GLU A 747 -41.08 8.33 8.19
CA GLU A 747 -40.28 8.03 9.38
C GLU A 747 -40.80 6.77 10.09
N TYR A 748 -42.13 6.64 10.24
CA TYR A 748 -42.76 5.46 10.83
C TYR A 748 -42.43 4.18 10.05
N VAL A 749 -42.59 4.20 8.72
CA VAL A 749 -42.29 3.06 7.84
C VAL A 749 -40.80 2.68 7.94
N ASN A 750 -39.91 3.66 7.90
CA ASN A 750 -38.47 3.42 8.04
C ASN A 750 -38.13 2.77 9.39
N TYR A 751 -38.70 3.26 10.50
CA TYR A 751 -38.50 2.64 11.81
C TYR A 751 -39.09 1.22 11.90
N LEU A 752 -40.23 0.98 11.27
CA LEU A 752 -40.87 -0.34 11.25
C LEU A 752 -39.99 -1.37 10.51
N ILE A 753 -39.47 -0.99 9.35
CA ILE A 753 -38.52 -1.78 8.55
C ILE A 753 -37.24 -2.03 9.35
N GLN A 754 -36.63 -0.96 9.88
CA GLN A 754 -35.40 -1.04 10.67
C GLN A 754 -35.54 -1.99 11.84
N HIS A 755 -36.63 -1.86 12.60
CA HIS A 755 -36.86 -2.71 13.76
C HIS A 755 -37.06 -4.17 13.34
N ARG A 756 -37.85 -4.45 12.29
CA ARG A 756 -38.17 -5.82 11.85
C ARG A 756 -36.97 -6.58 11.30
N PHE A 757 -36.18 -5.94 10.45
CA PHE A 757 -35.16 -6.63 9.67
C PHE A 757 -33.73 -6.34 10.10
N VAL A 758 -33.50 -5.33 10.93
CA VAL A 758 -32.15 -5.01 11.44
C VAL A 758 -32.11 -5.23 12.94
N THR A 759 -32.91 -4.48 13.72
CA THR A 759 -32.84 -4.54 15.19
C THR A 759 -33.25 -5.90 15.76
N SER A 760 -34.29 -6.54 15.20
CA SER A 760 -34.79 -7.81 15.74
C SER A 760 -33.86 -9.00 15.48
N ILE A 761 -32.94 -8.89 14.51
CA ILE A 761 -32.04 -9.98 14.10
C ILE A 761 -30.55 -9.62 14.21
N SER A 762 -30.21 -8.50 14.85
CA SER A 762 -28.84 -7.98 14.86
C SER A 762 -27.84 -8.92 15.51
N GLU A 763 -28.24 -9.63 16.57
CA GLU A 763 -27.38 -10.61 17.24
C GLU A 763 -27.10 -11.81 16.32
N GLN A 764 -28.13 -12.33 15.66
CA GLN A 764 -28.05 -13.45 14.72
C GLN A 764 -27.15 -13.12 13.53
N VAL A 765 -27.35 -11.94 12.93
CA VAL A 765 -26.53 -11.45 11.80
C VAL A 765 -25.07 -11.26 12.24
N SER A 766 -24.84 -10.71 13.44
CA SER A 766 -23.49 -10.52 13.98
C SER A 766 -22.77 -11.85 14.20
N GLN A 767 -23.46 -12.88 14.73
CA GLN A 767 -22.88 -14.20 14.95
C GLN A 767 -22.57 -14.91 13.62
N PHE A 768 -23.50 -14.84 12.66
CA PHE A 768 -23.25 -15.34 11.31
C PHE A 768 -22.04 -14.64 10.64
N ALA A 769 -21.99 -13.31 10.71
CA ALA A 769 -20.89 -12.53 10.16
C ALA A 769 -19.56 -12.87 10.83
N GLN A 770 -19.56 -13.11 12.15
CA GLN A 770 -18.37 -13.55 12.87
C GLN A 770 -17.91 -14.94 12.41
N GLY A 771 -18.82 -15.92 12.32
CA GLY A 771 -18.48 -17.24 11.81
C GLY A 771 -17.94 -17.23 10.38
N PHE A 772 -18.48 -16.34 9.54
CA PHE A 772 -17.95 -16.13 8.18
C PHE A 772 -16.55 -15.49 8.21
N ALA A 773 -16.33 -14.51 9.11
CA ALA A 773 -15.06 -13.82 9.30
C ALA A 773 -13.95 -14.73 9.84
N ASP A 774 -14.30 -15.74 10.64
CA ASP A 774 -13.36 -16.73 11.16
C ASP A 774 -12.60 -17.43 10.02
N ILE A 775 -13.25 -17.67 8.87
CA ILE A 775 -12.64 -18.29 7.69
C ILE A 775 -11.85 -17.29 6.83
N LEU A 776 -12.24 -16.01 6.83
CA LEU A 776 -11.56 -14.93 6.09
C LEU A 776 -10.41 -14.27 6.87
N CYS A 777 -10.00 -14.86 8.00
CA CYS A 777 -8.94 -14.40 8.90
C CYS A 777 -9.15 -13.01 9.57
N SER A 778 -10.20 -12.25 9.23
CA SER A 778 -10.59 -11.03 9.97
C SER A 778 -12.01 -10.52 9.63
N SER A 779 -12.63 -9.81 10.58
CA SER A 779 -13.93 -9.17 10.41
C SER A 779 -13.93 -8.03 9.38
N ARG A 780 -12.81 -7.31 9.23
CA ARG A 780 -12.67 -6.24 8.23
C ARG A 780 -12.70 -6.80 6.81
N ILE A 781 -12.10 -7.97 6.59
CA ILE A 781 -12.10 -8.66 5.29
C ILE A 781 -13.50 -9.20 4.98
N GLN A 782 -14.26 -9.68 5.98
CA GLN A 782 -15.65 -10.10 5.78
C GLN A 782 -16.52 -8.99 5.18
N SER A 783 -16.51 -7.78 5.74
CA SER A 783 -17.34 -6.70 5.18
C SER A 783 -16.86 -6.31 3.78
N PHE A 784 -15.55 -6.35 3.54
CA PHE A 784 -14.95 -6.10 2.23
C PHE A 784 -15.35 -7.14 1.17
N PHE A 785 -15.47 -8.41 1.56
CA PHE A 785 -15.97 -9.49 0.71
C PHE A 785 -17.37 -9.18 0.18
N PHE A 786 -18.33 -8.90 1.06
CA PHE A 786 -19.70 -8.62 0.65
C PHE A 786 -19.84 -7.29 -0.11
N GLN A 787 -19.00 -6.28 0.18
CA GLN A 787 -18.99 -5.01 -0.57
C GLN A 787 -18.48 -5.14 -2.00
N THR A 788 -17.58 -6.10 -2.24
CA THR A 788 -17.02 -6.41 -3.58
C THR A 788 -18.07 -6.98 -4.52
N LEU A 789 -19.03 -7.72 -3.96
CA LEU A 789 -20.04 -8.45 -4.71
C LEU A 789 -21.34 -7.64 -4.90
N GLU A 790 -22.07 -7.98 -5.95
CA GLU A 790 -23.51 -7.74 -6.07
C GLU A 790 -24.29 -8.93 -5.50
N LEU A 791 -25.58 -8.77 -5.21
CA LEU A 791 -26.41 -9.84 -4.64
C LEU A 791 -26.43 -11.06 -5.58
N GLU A 792 -26.60 -10.80 -6.87
CA GLU A 792 -26.64 -11.78 -7.94
C GLU A 792 -25.32 -12.53 -8.07
N ASP A 793 -24.18 -11.88 -7.79
CA ASP A 793 -22.89 -12.54 -7.81
C ASP A 793 -22.81 -13.61 -6.70
N LEU A 794 -23.28 -13.29 -5.49
CA LEU A 794 -23.32 -14.25 -4.39
C LEU A 794 -24.30 -15.40 -4.68
N ASP A 795 -25.44 -15.09 -5.28
CA ASP A 795 -26.42 -16.08 -5.72
C ASP A 795 -25.78 -17.09 -6.68
N TRP A 796 -25.06 -16.60 -7.68
CA TRP A 796 -24.33 -17.45 -8.62
C TRP A 796 -23.19 -18.25 -7.97
N MET A 797 -22.56 -17.73 -6.93
CA MET A 797 -21.52 -18.45 -6.18
C MET A 797 -22.09 -19.59 -5.33
N LEU A 798 -23.25 -19.39 -4.68
CA LEU A 798 -23.87 -20.37 -3.78
C LEU A 798 -24.83 -21.35 -4.48
N HIS A 799 -25.59 -20.88 -5.46
CA HIS A 799 -26.57 -21.68 -6.20
C HIS A 799 -26.03 -22.17 -7.53
N GLY A 800 -25.10 -21.45 -8.16
CA GLY A 800 -24.64 -21.77 -9.51
C GLY A 800 -25.58 -21.29 -10.62
N SER A 801 -25.57 -21.99 -11.75
CA SER A 801 -26.38 -21.65 -12.91
C SER A 801 -27.87 -21.92 -12.67
N GLU A 802 -28.71 -20.93 -12.98
CA GLU A 802 -30.17 -21.09 -13.02
C GLU A 802 -30.66 -21.74 -14.32
N SER A 803 -29.77 -21.94 -15.30
CA SER A 803 -30.14 -22.56 -16.58
C SER A 803 -30.46 -24.05 -16.41
N ALA A 804 -31.40 -24.53 -17.22
CA ALA A 804 -31.67 -25.96 -17.30
C ALA A 804 -30.41 -26.71 -17.78
N ILE A 805 -30.14 -27.88 -17.20
CA ILE A 805 -29.00 -28.72 -17.57
C ILE A 805 -29.11 -29.10 -19.06
N SER A 806 -28.21 -28.56 -19.88
CA SER A 806 -28.10 -28.93 -21.29
C SER A 806 -27.43 -30.29 -21.41
N VAL A 807 -28.11 -31.21 -22.08
CA VAL A 807 -27.59 -32.56 -22.33
C VAL A 807 -26.49 -32.53 -23.38
N GLU A 808 -26.55 -31.58 -24.31
CA GLU A 808 -25.53 -31.34 -25.32
C GLU A 808 -24.22 -30.87 -24.70
N ASP A 809 -24.28 -29.92 -23.77
CA ASP A 809 -23.11 -29.46 -23.02
C ASP A 809 -22.54 -30.56 -22.12
N TRP A 810 -23.42 -31.32 -21.45
CA TRP A 810 -23.04 -32.48 -20.64
C TRP A 810 -22.27 -33.51 -21.48
N LYS A 811 -22.81 -33.86 -22.65
CA LYS A 811 -22.20 -34.80 -23.57
C LYS A 811 -20.86 -34.29 -24.11
N ALA A 812 -20.76 -33.00 -24.46
CA ALA A 812 -19.54 -32.40 -24.98
C ALA A 812 -18.36 -32.42 -23.99
N HIS A 813 -18.67 -32.47 -22.69
CA HIS A 813 -17.69 -32.52 -21.60
C HIS A 813 -17.50 -33.94 -21.00
N THR A 814 -18.05 -34.97 -21.66
CA THR A 814 -17.93 -36.37 -21.23
C THR A 814 -16.98 -37.16 -22.11
N GLU A 815 -16.04 -37.87 -21.48
CA GLU A 815 -15.13 -38.82 -22.10
C GLU A 815 -15.54 -40.27 -21.81
N TYR A 816 -15.21 -41.19 -22.72
CA TYR A 816 -15.63 -42.59 -22.64
C TYR A 816 -14.42 -43.52 -22.56
N ASN A 817 -14.41 -44.40 -21.57
CA ASN A 817 -13.34 -45.35 -21.30
C ASN A 817 -13.87 -46.78 -21.40
N GLY A 818 -13.40 -47.53 -22.40
CA GLY A 818 -13.89 -48.89 -22.69
C GLY A 818 -15.21 -48.93 -23.47
N TYR A 819 -15.85 -47.79 -23.67
CA TYR A 819 -16.93 -47.56 -24.64
C TYR A 819 -16.45 -46.62 -25.74
N LYS A 820 -17.07 -46.72 -26.93
CA LYS A 820 -16.98 -45.74 -28.00
C LYS A 820 -18.27 -44.91 -28.03
N GLU A 821 -18.19 -43.66 -28.51
CA GLU A 821 -19.37 -42.80 -28.64
C GLU A 821 -20.46 -43.43 -29.54
N THR A 822 -20.06 -44.29 -30.49
CA THR A 822 -20.95 -45.02 -31.39
C THR A 822 -21.59 -46.26 -30.78
N ASP A 823 -21.20 -46.67 -29.57
CA ASP A 823 -21.73 -47.89 -28.96
C ASP A 823 -23.20 -47.71 -28.56
N PRO A 824 -24.07 -48.73 -28.73
CA PRO A 824 -25.50 -48.63 -28.45
C PRO A 824 -25.79 -48.14 -27.03
N GLN A 825 -25.02 -48.58 -26.03
CA GLN A 825 -25.22 -48.18 -24.63
C GLN A 825 -24.98 -46.67 -24.40
N ILE A 826 -24.02 -46.06 -25.08
CA ILE A 826 -23.76 -44.62 -24.96
C ILE A 826 -24.87 -43.82 -25.65
N LEU A 827 -25.33 -44.30 -26.82
CA LEU A 827 -26.47 -43.69 -27.53
C LEU A 827 -27.75 -43.78 -26.69
N TRP A 828 -28.03 -44.95 -26.10
CA TRP A 828 -29.18 -45.15 -25.20
C TRP A 828 -29.09 -44.28 -23.97
N PHE A 829 -27.91 -44.19 -23.32
CA PHE A 829 -27.70 -43.32 -22.16
C PHE A 829 -28.15 -41.89 -22.44
N TRP A 830 -27.59 -41.26 -23.48
CA TRP A 830 -27.89 -39.87 -23.79
C TRP A 830 -29.32 -39.65 -24.28
N GLN A 831 -29.91 -40.63 -24.96
CA GLN A 831 -31.33 -40.57 -25.31
C GLN A 831 -32.21 -40.58 -24.05
N ILE A 832 -31.97 -41.50 -23.11
CA ILE A 832 -32.72 -41.60 -21.86
C ILE A 832 -32.53 -40.31 -21.03
N VAL A 833 -31.30 -39.81 -20.91
CA VAL A 833 -31.00 -38.55 -20.21
C VAL A 833 -31.70 -37.37 -20.88
N GLY A 834 -31.81 -37.36 -22.22
CA GLY A 834 -32.59 -36.37 -22.96
C GLY A 834 -34.06 -36.32 -22.53
N GLU A 835 -34.67 -37.49 -22.32
CA GLU A 835 -36.07 -37.68 -21.93
C GLU A 835 -36.34 -37.43 -20.42
N MET A 836 -35.31 -37.36 -19.58
CA MET A 836 -35.45 -37.12 -18.14
C MET A 836 -35.98 -35.70 -17.82
N SER A 837 -36.78 -35.60 -16.76
CA SER A 837 -37.17 -34.32 -16.16
C SER A 837 -35.98 -33.55 -15.59
N ALA A 838 -36.15 -32.26 -15.33
CA ALA A 838 -35.10 -31.42 -14.76
C ALA A 838 -34.60 -31.93 -13.39
N GLU A 839 -35.50 -32.42 -12.52
CA GLU A 839 -35.10 -32.97 -11.22
C GLU A 839 -34.38 -34.31 -11.37
N GLN A 840 -34.84 -35.20 -12.26
CA GLN A 840 -34.13 -36.47 -12.53
C GLN A 840 -32.71 -36.23 -13.05
N LYS A 841 -32.52 -35.22 -13.92
CA LYS A 841 -31.19 -34.81 -14.38
C LYS A 841 -30.30 -34.34 -13.24
N LYS A 842 -30.84 -33.56 -12.29
CA LYS A 842 -30.12 -33.12 -11.09
C LYS A 842 -29.75 -34.27 -10.17
N VAL A 843 -30.67 -35.22 -9.95
CA VAL A 843 -30.39 -36.42 -9.13
C VAL A 843 -29.33 -37.29 -9.79
N LEU A 844 -29.39 -37.50 -11.11
CA LEU A 844 -28.37 -38.23 -11.85
C LEU A 844 -27.00 -37.54 -11.79
N LEU A 845 -26.98 -36.21 -11.93
CA LEU A 845 -25.76 -35.42 -11.82
C LEU A 845 -25.15 -35.55 -10.43
N PHE A 846 -25.98 -35.42 -9.38
CA PHE A 846 -25.55 -35.58 -7.99
C PHE A 846 -25.02 -36.98 -7.73
N PHE A 847 -25.70 -38.02 -8.21
CA PHE A 847 -25.21 -39.39 -8.13
C PHE A 847 -23.85 -39.58 -8.79
N TRP A 848 -23.62 -38.97 -9.96
CA TRP A 848 -22.36 -39.09 -10.70
C TRP A 848 -21.23 -38.25 -10.06
N THR A 849 -21.52 -37.08 -9.51
CA THR A 849 -20.49 -36.06 -9.23
C THR A 849 -20.48 -35.51 -7.80
N SER A 850 -21.50 -35.82 -7.00
CA SER A 850 -21.87 -35.11 -5.76
C SER A 850 -22.10 -33.60 -5.97
N VAL A 851 -22.42 -33.18 -7.20
CA VAL A 851 -22.79 -31.79 -7.55
C VAL A 851 -24.25 -31.79 -7.97
N LYS A 852 -25.09 -31.02 -7.26
CA LYS A 852 -26.53 -30.90 -7.61
C LYS A 852 -26.81 -29.69 -8.49
N TYR A 853 -26.03 -28.63 -8.33
CA TYR A 853 -26.14 -27.38 -9.10
C TYR A 853 -24.82 -27.06 -9.77
N LEU A 854 -24.85 -26.82 -11.08
CA LEU A 854 -23.65 -26.57 -11.87
C LEU A 854 -23.13 -25.15 -11.64
N PRO A 855 -21.82 -24.90 -11.75
CA PRO A 855 -21.27 -23.55 -11.86
C PRO A 855 -21.90 -22.76 -13.01
N VAL A 856 -21.73 -21.43 -13.01
CA VAL A 856 -22.24 -20.53 -14.06
C VAL A 856 -21.69 -20.90 -15.44
N GLU A 857 -20.47 -21.42 -15.49
CA GLU A 857 -19.78 -21.89 -16.70
C GLU A 857 -20.30 -23.26 -17.20
N GLY A 858 -21.32 -23.83 -16.55
CA GLY A 858 -21.85 -25.15 -16.89
C GLY A 858 -20.84 -26.27 -16.58
N PHE A 859 -20.79 -27.29 -17.45
CA PHE A 859 -19.89 -28.42 -17.25
C PHE A 859 -18.41 -28.07 -17.40
N SER A 860 -18.10 -26.98 -18.12
CA SER A 860 -16.72 -26.50 -18.26
C SER A 860 -16.14 -25.90 -16.97
N GLY A 861 -17.00 -25.49 -16.04
CA GLY A 861 -16.60 -24.98 -14.72
C GLY A 861 -16.30 -26.06 -13.68
N LEU A 862 -16.52 -27.35 -14.00
CA LEU A 862 -16.19 -28.44 -13.09
C LEU A 862 -14.67 -28.62 -12.99
N ALA A 863 -14.21 -29.09 -11.82
CA ALA A 863 -12.78 -29.28 -11.55
C ALA A 863 -12.10 -30.31 -12.46
N SER A 864 -12.87 -31.19 -13.11
CA SER A 864 -12.36 -32.19 -14.04
C SER A 864 -13.46 -32.59 -15.03
N ARG A 865 -13.06 -33.17 -16.16
CA ARG A 865 -13.99 -33.73 -17.15
C ARG A 865 -14.78 -34.89 -16.56
N LEU A 866 -15.92 -35.16 -17.17
CA LEU A 866 -16.78 -36.26 -16.79
C LEU A 866 -16.35 -37.53 -17.53
N TYR A 867 -16.45 -38.68 -16.88
CA TYR A 867 -16.05 -39.95 -17.47
C TYR A 867 -17.12 -41.02 -17.35
N ILE A 868 -17.35 -41.75 -18.45
CA ILE A 868 -18.15 -42.97 -18.47
C ILE A 868 -17.25 -44.18 -18.72
N TYR A 869 -17.23 -45.11 -17.76
CA TYR A 869 -16.43 -46.32 -17.80
C TYR A 869 -17.29 -47.56 -18.04
N LYS A 870 -16.80 -48.44 -18.91
CA LYS A 870 -17.37 -49.76 -19.08
C LYS A 870 -17.03 -50.63 -17.88
N SER A 871 -18.05 -51.08 -17.16
CA SER A 871 -17.91 -52.05 -16.07
C SER A 871 -17.83 -53.49 -16.60
N SER A 872 -17.01 -54.32 -15.97
CA SER A 872 -16.94 -55.77 -16.20
C SER A 872 -17.99 -56.56 -15.38
N GLU A 873 -18.78 -55.86 -14.57
CA GLU A 873 -19.84 -56.46 -13.75
C GLU A 873 -21.01 -57.02 -14.58
N PRO A 874 -21.79 -57.97 -14.02
CA PRO A 874 -22.97 -58.49 -14.69
C PRO A 874 -24.03 -57.39 -14.93
N TYR A 875 -24.80 -57.52 -16.02
CA TYR A 875 -25.86 -56.57 -16.40
C TYR A 875 -27.03 -56.45 -15.40
N SER A 876 -27.07 -57.30 -14.37
CA SER A 876 -28.03 -57.20 -13.27
C SER A 876 -27.68 -56.09 -12.28
N ARG A 877 -26.42 -55.64 -12.23
CA ARG A 877 -25.96 -54.56 -11.36
C ARG A 877 -26.46 -53.20 -11.83
N LEU A 878 -26.67 -52.30 -10.87
CA LEU A 878 -26.98 -50.89 -11.13
C LEU A 878 -25.71 -50.17 -11.61
N PRO A 879 -25.85 -48.99 -12.24
CA PRO A 879 -24.72 -48.09 -12.43
C PRO A 879 -24.10 -47.75 -11.08
N SER A 880 -22.78 -47.61 -11.05
CA SER A 880 -22.02 -47.15 -9.88
C SER A 880 -21.27 -45.87 -10.22
N SER A 881 -20.98 -45.04 -9.21
CA SER A 881 -20.26 -43.78 -9.39
C SER A 881 -19.05 -43.70 -8.46
N HIS A 882 -18.01 -43.02 -8.94
CA HIS A 882 -16.88 -42.58 -8.12
C HIS A 882 -16.82 -41.06 -8.22
N THR A 883 -17.56 -40.39 -7.34
CA THR A 883 -17.80 -38.94 -7.40
C THR A 883 -16.53 -38.11 -7.23
N CYS A 884 -15.55 -38.61 -6.47
CA CYS A 884 -14.22 -38.01 -6.34
C CYS A 884 -13.49 -37.85 -7.69
N PHE A 885 -13.79 -38.70 -8.68
CA PHE A 885 -13.15 -38.69 -10.00
C PHE A 885 -14.12 -38.39 -11.15
N TYR A 886 -15.33 -37.92 -10.84
CA TYR A 886 -16.41 -37.69 -11.82
C TYR A 886 -16.62 -38.87 -12.77
N ARG A 887 -16.60 -40.09 -12.22
CA ARG A 887 -16.70 -41.33 -12.99
C ARG A 887 -18.05 -42.00 -12.78
N LEU A 888 -18.71 -42.34 -13.87
CA LEU A 888 -19.90 -43.19 -13.91
C LEU A 888 -19.53 -44.52 -14.57
N CYS A 889 -19.84 -45.63 -13.91
CA CYS A 889 -19.53 -46.97 -14.36
C CYS A 889 -20.83 -47.74 -14.60
N PHE A 890 -21.00 -48.36 -15.78
CA PHE A 890 -22.10 -49.29 -16.00
C PHE A 890 -21.74 -50.42 -16.96
N PRO A 891 -22.36 -51.61 -16.78
CA PRO A 891 -22.11 -52.77 -17.63
C PRO A 891 -22.77 -52.62 -19.00
N THR A 892 -22.46 -53.51 -19.93
CA THR A 892 -23.10 -53.54 -21.26
C THR A 892 -24.53 -54.06 -21.14
N TYR A 893 -25.48 -53.18 -20.83
CA TYR A 893 -26.89 -53.54 -20.78
C TYR A 893 -27.35 -54.11 -22.12
N PRO A 894 -28.23 -55.14 -22.12
CA PRO A 894 -28.65 -55.82 -23.33
C PRO A 894 -29.68 -55.04 -24.15
N SER A 895 -30.37 -54.07 -23.56
CA SER A 895 -31.37 -53.23 -24.24
C SER A 895 -31.52 -51.85 -23.58
N MET A 896 -32.05 -50.88 -24.33
CA MET A 896 -32.38 -49.55 -23.83
C MET A 896 -33.38 -49.60 -22.66
N ALA A 897 -34.38 -50.48 -22.72
CA ALA A 897 -35.38 -50.61 -21.66
C ALA A 897 -34.76 -51.04 -20.32
N VAL A 898 -33.81 -51.98 -20.35
CA VAL A 898 -33.08 -52.40 -19.13
C VAL A 898 -32.25 -51.23 -18.59
N MET A 899 -31.58 -50.49 -19.47
CA MET A 899 -30.80 -49.32 -19.06
C MET A 899 -31.68 -48.23 -18.45
N GLN A 900 -32.84 -47.96 -19.04
CA GLN A 900 -33.81 -46.98 -18.55
C GLN A 900 -34.35 -47.38 -17.18
N ASP A 901 -34.72 -48.65 -16.98
CA ASP A 901 -35.15 -49.17 -15.68
C ASP A 901 -34.07 -48.96 -14.61
N ARG A 902 -32.80 -49.28 -14.93
CA ARG A 902 -31.67 -49.10 -14.01
C ARG A 902 -31.39 -47.62 -13.69
N LEU A 903 -31.47 -46.74 -14.69
CA LEU A 903 -31.33 -45.29 -14.51
C LEU A 903 -32.51 -44.68 -13.72
N ASN A 904 -33.72 -45.20 -13.90
CA ASN A 904 -34.89 -44.78 -13.14
C ASN A 904 -34.76 -45.11 -11.66
N ILE A 905 -34.13 -46.25 -11.31
CA ILE A 905 -33.88 -46.61 -9.90
C ILE A 905 -32.92 -45.61 -9.26
N ILE A 906 -31.79 -45.27 -9.90
CA ILE A 906 -30.82 -44.34 -9.31
C ILE A 906 -31.30 -42.89 -9.28
N THR A 907 -32.27 -42.52 -10.12
CA THR A 907 -32.86 -41.18 -10.13
C THR A 907 -34.03 -41.02 -9.15
N GLN A 908 -34.33 -42.05 -8.36
CA GLN A 908 -35.20 -41.89 -7.18
C GLN A 908 -34.41 -41.20 -6.06
N GLU A 909 -35.00 -40.16 -5.47
CA GLU A 909 -34.33 -39.22 -4.56
C GLU A 909 -33.63 -39.90 -3.37
N HIS A 910 -34.21 -40.98 -2.84
CA HIS A 910 -33.65 -41.73 -1.71
C HIS A 910 -32.48 -42.65 -2.09
N VAL A 911 -32.30 -42.99 -3.37
CA VAL A 911 -31.20 -43.83 -3.88
C VAL A 911 -30.05 -42.98 -4.40
N GLY A 912 -30.37 -41.88 -5.09
CA GLY A 912 -29.37 -40.98 -5.66
C GLY A 912 -28.56 -40.17 -4.63
N SER A 913 -29.03 -40.13 -3.37
CA SER A 913 -28.41 -39.40 -2.26
C SER A 913 -27.82 -40.28 -1.16
N SER A 914 -27.88 -41.61 -1.28
CA SER A 914 -27.26 -42.56 -0.35
C SER A 914 -26.10 -43.27 -1.03
N PHE A 915 -24.88 -42.82 -0.80
CA PHE A 915 -23.69 -43.52 -1.31
C PHE A 915 -23.41 -44.75 -0.44
N GLY A 916 -23.93 -45.91 -0.85
CA GLY A 916 -23.38 -47.19 -0.38
C GLY A 916 -24.13 -47.94 0.73
N THR A 917 -25.37 -47.61 1.06
CA THR A 917 -26.22 -48.50 1.88
C THR A 917 -27.19 -49.29 1.01
N TRP A 918 -26.76 -50.42 0.45
CA TRP A 918 -27.62 -51.60 0.17
C TRP A 918 -26.79 -52.89 0.04
#